data_AF-A0A061QY68-F1
#
_entry.id   AF-A0A061QY68-F1
#
_cell.length_a   1.000
_cell.length_b   1.000
_cell.length_c   1.000
_cell.angle_alpha   90.00
_cell.angle_beta   90.00
_cell.angle_gamma   90.00
#
_symmetry.space_group_name_H-M   'P 1'
#
loop_
_entity.id
_entity.type
_entity.pdbx_description
1 polymer ?
#
loop_
_entity_poly.entity_id
_entity_poly.type
_entity_poly.pdbx_seq_one_letter_code
_entity_poly.pdbx_strand_id
1 'polypeptide(L)'
;MEERRLSPGGRKVRFASLHVFSRIFAQPQGTVGSLGGVPMQWSFEEIVVYFSKFVMQHHHALEWDEEMLNKIIRAMRYACYIDDGRGDLSFIQAGWDAALSGASAPSHMRPAQLAWVQEKYNALGFTHAAVALMTNSNPAMQFEAVRLLVTLLWGGNRTVQDTVCSMLSRQTTPSAAWFSTVHGIVSRCSDFIKQNGNPESISSQSFAAVREGEGLLQLNESSDVAIFASTCMELLRLMCEGHHLKNQMLMLQQPTDSTDVDLVSAAVDLMGELQNRLLGSIQEGCAKFPRLVLSILSFLTEACTGPCHAVQRALALDSALLLLANRMLGCITIEPTDSAIAFGMKARILAALVQLLNSLMEGQGHSVITGRIIEVLDLSAVESQAITLYQCLNGGVLSWKDKPKADGSLPGVDPSQEEDPSQARFYSLMGRSQMNPKASGDAEPWEANLPEDSPSPQAARKLAGSSLIEMMLFVRKLNHCHKSEAPNERAAHMDDAFLAKSGHHFTPVLDRIEQELEPFLEGTISSIEIIWNNRLEKVFFPLTSTCQRADTDMDCRAEILQSLQSIPSDCRENPLQKATKLLEHMDIHLQRLLAKDLSELSWLLWLVGRRHAMHHYVLYSSAAALLLLIVFVQDPPGRWAWGGSVFYIMATVLSVAVLALSLGILASLVIDKMHWNSCATDMTPGQRALSGISSLLGFPMKSKPTSNPNKVHHFDPANATAGAANFDSAIDISLGQNAPQIKAIAGAVPRLPQDGSGSSLHTAAHVCAIAIDSVLDLAVLHALAMTVMAVLAVWMSPLFLAAHLTVFFTEFDAGKTILRALKIAGLPLLETSLVGILAIVIFSIVSFELFHGKRDQDAPQPCETLYQCVATHLITGMYGDFADLYADEGDIFSLVPEGIDDKSMKQLQILFVMAFFILWGFVLSNIFTGLVVDAFAAIRAEEEEISSDNTTRCLVCSLERFEFDKNPRMSFETHIRSEHSPLSYVYYLHYLRKTPSTEYKGYDTFIHQALQQSSKVDRVVWLPISRSITIDKLGESHNLEEESEKQMDLLQYLRVMLQQMERRIASVESQVSAAVSKRGVADS
;
A
#
# COMPACT_ATOMS: atom_id res chain seq x y z
N MET A 1 36.59 -4.46 -42.01
CA MET A 1 37.76 -4.31 -42.90
C MET A 1 38.86 -3.67 -42.06
N GLU A 2 39.97 -4.26 -41.63
CA GLU A 2 40.72 -5.45 -42.03
C GLU A 2 40.78 -6.49 -40.90
N GLU A 3 40.32 -7.72 -41.16
CA GLU A 3 40.83 -8.91 -40.47
C GLU A 3 42.05 -9.40 -41.26
N ARG A 4 43.26 -9.22 -40.72
CA ARG A 4 44.43 -9.98 -41.18
C ARG A 4 44.78 -11.06 -40.16
N ARG A 5 44.44 -12.29 -40.54
CA ARG A 5 45.08 -13.59 -40.23
C ARG A 5 45.99 -13.61 -38.99
N LEU A 6 45.53 -14.24 -37.91
CA LEU A 6 46.39 -14.75 -36.85
C LEU A 6 46.56 -16.28 -37.01
N SER A 7 47.82 -16.72 -36.97
CA SER A 7 48.25 -18.12 -37.02
C SER A 7 48.19 -18.76 -35.62
N PRO A 8 48.16 -20.11 -35.53
CA PRO A 8 48.03 -20.81 -34.25
C PRO A 8 49.40 -20.86 -33.55
N GLY A 9 49.66 -19.89 -32.69
CA GLY A 9 50.85 -19.88 -31.84
C GLY A 9 50.80 -18.69 -30.89
N GLY A 10 50.64 -18.96 -29.59
CA GLY A 10 50.36 -18.00 -28.53
C GLY A 10 51.25 -16.75 -28.54
N ARG A 11 50.75 -15.67 -29.16
CA ARG A 11 51.28 -14.32 -29.01
C ARG A 11 50.16 -13.36 -28.64
N LYS A 12 50.40 -12.68 -27.51
CA LYS A 12 49.65 -11.57 -26.93
C LYS A 12 49.11 -10.61 -27.99
N VAL A 13 47.81 -10.31 -27.93
CA VAL A 13 47.13 -9.38 -28.83
C VAL A 13 47.69 -7.97 -28.59
N ARG A 14 48.62 -7.50 -29.43
CA ARG A 14 49.14 -6.12 -29.36
C ARG A 14 48.29 -5.14 -30.18
N PHE A 15 47.49 -4.33 -29.46
CA PHE A 15 47.41 -2.86 -29.52
C PHE A 15 47.35 -2.15 -30.90
N ALA A 16 46.20 -2.18 -31.57
CA ALA A 16 45.80 -1.13 -32.54
C ALA A 16 44.48 -0.45 -32.15
N SER A 17 43.51 -1.22 -31.64
CA SER A 17 42.23 -0.75 -31.11
C SER A 17 42.34 -0.04 -29.74
N LEU A 18 43.34 -0.38 -28.93
CA LEU A 18 43.60 0.22 -27.62
C LEU A 18 44.08 1.69 -27.70
N HIS A 19 44.84 2.04 -28.74
CA HIS A 19 45.28 3.43 -28.94
C HIS A 19 44.14 4.33 -29.44
N VAL A 20 43.11 3.75 -30.05
CA VAL A 20 41.87 4.44 -30.45
C VAL A 20 41.02 4.75 -29.22
N PHE A 21 40.80 3.78 -28.31
CA PHE A 21 40.12 4.03 -27.04
C PHE A 21 40.88 5.04 -26.17
N SER A 22 42.21 4.90 -26.07
CA SER A 22 43.02 5.84 -25.27
C SER A 22 43.03 7.25 -25.84
N ARG A 23 42.88 7.42 -27.15
CA ARG A 23 42.82 8.74 -27.79
C ARG A 23 41.41 9.33 -27.83
N ILE A 24 40.38 8.50 -27.99
CA ILE A 24 38.96 8.91 -27.89
C ILE A 24 38.66 9.41 -26.46
N PHE A 25 39.19 8.72 -25.45
CA PHE A 25 38.94 9.08 -24.04
C PHE A 25 39.96 10.05 -23.42
N ALA A 26 41.10 10.35 -24.08
CA ALA A 26 42.10 11.29 -23.57
C ALA A 26 42.10 12.68 -24.26
N GLN A 27 41.19 12.97 -25.21
CA GLN A 27 41.09 14.30 -25.83
C GLN A 27 39.78 15.00 -25.44
N PRO A 28 39.79 15.93 -24.46
CA PRO A 28 38.60 16.62 -23.97
C PRO A 28 38.28 17.92 -24.74
N GLN A 29 39.01 18.26 -25.81
CA GLN A 29 38.85 19.57 -26.46
C GLN A 29 38.22 19.48 -27.83
N GLY A 30 37.14 20.24 -28.01
CA GLY A 30 36.65 20.66 -29.30
C GLY A 30 37.74 21.39 -30.08
N THR A 31 38.51 20.65 -30.87
CA THR A 31 38.97 21.09 -32.18
C THR A 31 38.94 19.88 -33.09
N VAL A 32 38.18 19.99 -34.18
CA VAL A 32 38.27 19.11 -35.33
C VAL A 32 39.66 19.34 -35.95
N GLY A 33 40.67 18.66 -35.41
CA GLY A 33 42.03 18.63 -35.94
C GLY A 33 42.30 17.25 -36.52
N SER A 34 42.38 17.17 -37.85
CA SER A 34 42.57 15.92 -38.58
C SER A 34 43.84 15.17 -38.14
N LEU A 35 43.69 13.97 -37.59
CA LEU A 35 44.73 12.95 -37.62
C LEU A 35 44.46 12.05 -38.83
N GLY A 36 45.13 12.33 -39.95
CA GLY A 36 45.16 11.39 -41.09
C GLY A 36 43.84 11.14 -41.82
N GLY A 37 42.96 12.15 -41.93
CA GLY A 37 41.87 12.12 -42.92
C GLY A 37 40.65 11.24 -42.63
N VAL A 38 40.44 10.77 -41.39
CA VAL A 38 39.18 10.12 -41.00
C VAL A 38 38.54 10.87 -39.81
N PRO A 39 37.37 11.50 -39.99
CA PRO A 39 36.65 12.10 -38.87
C PRO A 39 36.01 10.97 -38.04
N MET A 40 36.51 10.71 -36.84
CA MET A 40 35.86 9.79 -35.90
C MET A 40 34.89 10.59 -35.01
N GLN A 41 33.67 10.80 -35.51
CA GLN A 41 32.51 11.23 -34.74
C GLN A 41 31.83 9.99 -34.14
N TRP A 42 32.31 9.47 -33.01
CA TRP A 42 31.62 8.38 -32.31
C TRP A 42 30.73 8.97 -31.21
N SER A 43 29.47 8.56 -31.14
CA SER A 43 28.60 8.93 -30.01
C SER A 43 28.97 8.14 -28.76
N PHE A 44 28.58 8.62 -27.57
CA PHE A 44 28.80 7.90 -26.32
C PHE A 44 28.19 6.49 -26.35
N GLU A 45 26.99 6.35 -26.91
CA GLU A 45 26.30 5.07 -27.09
C GLU A 45 27.07 4.13 -28.02
N GLU A 46 27.65 4.64 -29.11
CA GLU A 46 28.47 3.83 -30.03
C GLU A 46 29.74 3.32 -29.33
N ILE A 47 30.33 4.13 -28.46
CA ILE A 47 31.48 3.73 -27.63
C ILE A 47 31.06 2.64 -26.64
N VAL A 48 29.92 2.78 -25.96
CA VAL A 48 29.40 1.77 -25.03
C VAL A 48 29.13 0.44 -25.75
N VAL A 49 28.52 0.47 -26.93
CA VAL A 49 28.24 -0.74 -27.73
C VAL A 49 29.53 -1.42 -28.18
N TYR A 50 30.51 -0.64 -28.66
CA TYR A 50 31.80 -1.20 -29.07
C TYR A 50 32.54 -1.81 -27.88
N PHE A 51 32.61 -1.07 -26.76
CA PHE A 51 33.23 -1.54 -25.53
C PHE A 51 32.58 -2.85 -25.06
N SER A 52 31.26 -2.90 -25.03
CA SER A 52 30.51 -4.07 -24.59
C SER A 52 30.80 -5.29 -25.46
N LYS A 53 30.79 -5.12 -26.79
CA LYS A 53 31.16 -6.19 -27.73
C LYS A 53 32.60 -6.65 -27.56
N PHE A 54 33.52 -5.72 -27.36
CA PHE A 54 34.93 -6.01 -27.18
C PHE A 54 35.19 -6.82 -25.91
N VAL A 55 34.62 -6.40 -24.79
CA VAL A 55 34.68 -7.11 -23.50
C VAL A 55 34.12 -8.51 -23.63
N MET A 56 32.93 -8.66 -24.24
CA MET A 56 32.31 -9.97 -24.44
C MET A 56 33.21 -10.96 -25.20
N GLN A 57 34.02 -10.48 -26.15
CA GLN A 57 34.95 -11.32 -26.92
C GLN A 57 36.28 -11.61 -26.22
N HIS A 58 36.74 -10.75 -25.31
CA HIS A 58 38.12 -10.80 -24.79
C HIS A 58 38.23 -10.84 -23.25
N HIS A 59 37.12 -10.95 -22.52
CA HIS A 59 37.05 -10.82 -21.05
C HIS A 59 38.07 -11.64 -20.25
N HIS A 60 38.43 -12.86 -20.68
CA HIS A 60 39.41 -13.71 -19.98
C HIS A 60 40.88 -13.32 -20.23
N ALA A 61 41.18 -12.54 -21.27
CA ALA A 61 42.56 -12.21 -21.69
C ALA A 61 42.81 -10.70 -21.77
N LEU A 62 42.02 -9.89 -21.05
CA LEU A 62 42.18 -8.45 -20.92
C LEU A 62 43.48 -8.11 -20.14
N GLU A 63 44.63 -8.09 -20.82
CA GLU A 63 45.86 -7.40 -20.36
C GLU A 63 45.76 -5.89 -20.67
N TRP A 64 44.73 -5.21 -20.17
CA TRP A 64 44.59 -3.74 -20.29
C TRP A 64 45.43 -3.03 -19.22
N ASP A 65 45.73 -1.74 -19.44
CA ASP A 65 46.15 -0.85 -18.34
C ASP A 65 44.98 -0.78 -17.35
N GLU A 66 45.16 -1.39 -16.17
CA GLU A 66 44.13 -1.53 -15.13
C GLU A 66 43.49 -0.18 -14.81
N GLU A 67 44.29 0.89 -14.85
CA GLU A 67 43.85 2.23 -14.54
C GLU A 67 42.84 2.75 -15.58
N MET A 68 43.07 2.45 -16.86
CA MET A 68 42.22 2.93 -17.95
C MET A 68 40.87 2.20 -18.01
N LEU A 69 40.88 0.88 -17.82
CA LEU A 69 39.63 0.10 -17.80
C LEU A 69 38.76 0.47 -16.60
N ASN A 70 39.38 0.67 -15.43
CA ASN A 70 38.69 1.14 -14.23
C ASN A 70 38.09 2.54 -14.45
N LYS A 71 38.80 3.44 -15.12
CA LYS A 71 38.28 4.77 -15.49
C LYS A 71 37.04 4.68 -16.38
N ILE A 72 37.04 3.79 -17.38
CA ILE A 72 35.88 3.60 -18.27
C ILE A 72 34.65 3.07 -17.50
N ILE A 73 34.84 2.03 -16.68
CA ILE A 73 33.74 1.45 -15.88
C ILE A 73 33.19 2.49 -14.89
N ARG A 74 34.06 3.29 -14.26
CA ARG A 74 33.66 4.38 -13.35
C ARG A 74 32.88 5.48 -14.07
N ALA A 75 33.36 5.92 -15.22
CA ALA A 75 32.71 6.98 -15.96
C ALA A 75 31.33 6.53 -16.50
N MET A 76 31.20 5.26 -16.88
CA MET A 76 29.91 4.68 -17.28
C MET A 76 28.96 4.48 -16.09
N ARG A 77 29.49 4.08 -14.92
CA ARG A 77 28.72 4.09 -13.68
C ARG A 77 28.21 5.50 -13.37
N TYR A 78 29.05 6.52 -13.54
CA TYR A 78 28.68 7.93 -13.34
C TYR A 78 27.62 8.40 -14.35
N ALA A 79 27.72 7.96 -15.61
CA ALA A 79 26.72 8.24 -16.65
C ALA A 79 25.32 7.74 -16.26
N CYS A 80 25.22 6.64 -15.50
CA CYS A 80 23.94 6.16 -14.98
C CYS A 80 23.25 7.16 -14.03
N TYR A 81 24.00 8.08 -13.41
CA TYR A 81 23.49 9.10 -12.48
C TYR A 81 23.28 10.48 -13.12
N ILE A 82 23.69 10.70 -14.36
CA ILE A 82 23.65 12.03 -15.00
C ILE A 82 22.87 12.06 -16.31
N ASP A 83 22.71 10.92 -16.98
CA ASP A 83 21.95 10.86 -18.23
C ASP A 83 20.49 11.30 -18.02
N ASP A 84 20.14 12.44 -18.61
CA ASP A 84 18.81 13.06 -18.55
C ASP A 84 17.96 12.79 -19.81
N GLY A 85 18.48 11.98 -20.73
CA GLY A 85 17.82 11.64 -21.99
C GLY A 85 17.80 12.76 -23.03
N ARG A 86 18.38 13.94 -22.75
CA ARG A 86 18.48 15.03 -23.74
C ARG A 86 19.59 14.82 -24.77
N GLY A 87 20.49 13.88 -24.51
CA GLY A 87 21.63 13.61 -25.38
C GLY A 87 22.63 14.77 -25.44
N ASP A 88 22.60 15.67 -24.45
CA ASP A 88 23.54 16.78 -24.36
C ASP A 88 24.90 16.26 -23.88
N LEU A 89 25.83 16.09 -24.82
CA LEU A 89 27.17 15.59 -24.54
C LEU A 89 27.89 16.45 -23.50
N SER A 90 27.56 17.73 -23.35
CA SER A 90 28.24 18.62 -22.40
C SER A 90 28.02 18.22 -20.94
N PHE A 91 26.85 17.69 -20.58
CA PHE A 91 26.54 17.20 -19.23
C PHE A 91 27.17 15.84 -18.94
N ILE A 92 27.13 14.93 -19.92
CA ILE A 92 27.82 13.64 -19.83
C ILE A 92 29.33 13.86 -19.73
N GLN A 93 29.87 14.83 -20.48
CA GLN A 93 31.29 15.20 -20.49
C GLN A 93 31.72 15.86 -19.17
N ALA A 94 30.92 16.77 -18.60
CA ALA A 94 31.16 17.31 -17.26
C ALA A 94 31.13 16.20 -16.18
N GLY A 95 30.25 15.22 -16.34
CA GLY A 95 30.22 14.05 -15.45
C GLY A 95 31.39 13.09 -15.65
N TRP A 96 31.87 12.95 -16.89
CA TRP A 96 33.10 12.24 -17.22
C TRP A 96 34.33 12.91 -16.60
N ASP A 97 34.44 14.23 -16.72
CA ASP A 97 35.52 15.02 -16.12
C ASP A 97 35.47 14.97 -14.58
N ALA A 98 34.26 14.94 -14.00
CA ALA A 98 34.03 14.69 -12.58
C ALA A 98 34.47 13.28 -12.15
N ALA A 99 34.14 12.24 -12.94
CA ALA A 99 34.56 10.86 -12.66
C ALA A 99 36.07 10.64 -12.80
N LEU A 100 36.73 11.35 -13.72
CA LEU A 100 38.18 11.34 -13.91
C LEU A 100 38.94 12.11 -12.83
N SER A 101 38.32 13.14 -12.24
CA SER A 101 38.84 13.92 -11.10
C SER A 101 38.51 13.30 -9.74
N GLY A 102 37.74 12.21 -9.69
CA GLY A 102 37.37 11.52 -8.46
C GLY A 102 36.19 12.13 -7.69
N ALA A 103 35.41 13.02 -8.33
CA ALA A 103 34.24 13.64 -7.74
C ALA A 103 33.10 12.62 -7.51
N SER A 104 32.32 12.83 -6.45
CA SER A 104 31.19 11.98 -6.07
C SER A 104 30.00 12.12 -7.04
N ALA A 105 29.24 11.02 -7.21
CA ALA A 105 28.01 11.03 -8.00
C ALA A 105 26.90 11.80 -7.25
N PRO A 106 26.02 12.52 -7.96
CA PRO A 106 24.89 13.19 -7.33
C PRO A 106 23.98 12.17 -6.63
N SER A 107 23.55 12.48 -5.41
CA SER A 107 22.87 11.56 -4.47
C SER A 107 21.40 11.29 -4.77
N HIS A 108 20.78 12.00 -5.73
CA HIS A 108 19.33 11.89 -5.98
C HIS A 108 18.97 11.95 -7.47
N MET A 109 18.55 10.81 -8.03
CA MET A 109 17.85 10.72 -9.31
C MET A 109 16.40 10.25 -9.09
N ARG A 110 15.44 10.78 -9.87
CA ARG A 110 14.05 10.34 -9.82
C ARG A 110 13.95 8.86 -10.26
N PRO A 111 13.21 7.98 -9.56
CA PRO A 111 13.17 6.54 -9.86
C PRO A 111 12.83 6.20 -11.32
N ALA A 112 11.88 6.92 -11.94
CA ALA A 112 11.49 6.69 -13.35
C ALA A 112 12.60 7.05 -14.34
N GLN A 113 13.38 8.09 -14.05
CA GLN A 113 14.54 8.47 -14.88
C GLN A 113 15.63 7.41 -14.75
N LEU A 114 15.90 6.94 -13.53
CA LEU A 114 16.88 5.90 -13.29
C LEU A 114 16.54 4.59 -14.02
N ALA A 115 15.28 4.13 -13.94
CA ALA A 115 14.83 2.93 -14.65
C ALA A 115 15.05 3.01 -16.16
N TRP A 116 14.73 4.15 -16.77
CA TRP A 116 14.97 4.39 -18.20
C TRP A 116 16.46 4.36 -18.55
N VAL A 117 17.31 5.02 -17.75
CA VAL A 117 18.77 5.04 -17.96
C VAL A 117 19.35 3.63 -17.87
N GLN A 118 18.95 2.86 -16.85
CA GLN A 118 19.34 1.47 -16.66
C GLN A 118 18.93 0.60 -17.86
N GLU A 119 17.69 0.74 -18.36
CA GLU A 119 17.21 0.01 -19.53
C GLU A 119 17.96 0.39 -20.82
N LYS A 120 18.28 1.68 -21.01
CA LYS A 120 19.11 2.16 -22.12
C LYS A 120 20.48 1.47 -22.10
N TYR A 121 21.21 1.54 -21.00
CA TYR A 121 22.56 0.93 -20.91
C TYR A 121 22.52 -0.60 -20.96
N ASN A 122 21.45 -1.23 -20.47
CA ASN A 122 21.20 -2.65 -20.64
C ASN A 122 21.07 -3.02 -22.12
N ALA A 123 20.27 -2.28 -22.89
CA ALA A 123 20.08 -2.49 -24.33
C ALA A 123 21.35 -2.26 -25.16
N LEU A 124 22.24 -1.37 -24.72
CA LEU A 124 23.56 -1.16 -25.34
C LEU A 124 24.55 -2.32 -25.08
N GLY A 125 24.18 -3.31 -24.26
CA GLY A 125 24.98 -4.50 -23.95
C GLY A 125 25.87 -4.36 -22.72
N PHE A 126 25.70 -3.30 -21.92
CA PHE A 126 26.62 -2.99 -20.85
C PHE A 126 26.49 -3.94 -19.64
N THR A 127 25.26 -4.37 -19.35
CA THR A 127 25.00 -5.46 -18.40
C THR A 127 25.75 -6.74 -18.79
N HIS A 128 25.78 -7.06 -20.09
CA HIS A 128 26.49 -8.23 -20.57
C HIS A 128 28.00 -8.13 -20.36
N ALA A 129 28.56 -6.96 -20.67
CA ALA A 129 29.97 -6.68 -20.43
C ALA A 129 30.32 -6.80 -18.94
N ALA A 130 29.50 -6.24 -18.05
CA ALA A 130 29.73 -6.28 -16.61
C ALA A 130 29.69 -7.71 -16.05
N VAL A 131 28.71 -8.53 -16.47
CA VAL A 131 28.65 -9.96 -16.10
C VAL A 131 29.88 -10.72 -16.61
N ALA A 132 30.35 -10.46 -17.82
CA ALA A 132 31.54 -11.11 -18.37
C ALA A 132 32.82 -10.71 -17.63
N LEU A 133 32.97 -9.44 -17.24
CA LEU A 133 34.14 -8.94 -16.51
C LEU A 133 34.32 -9.58 -15.13
N MET A 134 33.23 -10.05 -14.52
CA MET A 134 33.30 -10.81 -13.27
C MET A 134 34.10 -12.10 -13.40
N THR A 135 34.22 -12.68 -14.59
CA THR A 135 34.99 -13.92 -14.82
C THR A 135 36.48 -13.66 -15.14
N ASN A 136 36.92 -12.39 -15.09
CA ASN A 136 38.32 -12.04 -15.23
C ASN A 136 39.11 -12.44 -13.98
N SER A 137 40.42 -12.73 -14.11
CA SER A 137 41.27 -13.10 -12.98
C SER A 137 41.66 -11.95 -12.04
N ASN A 138 41.41 -10.70 -12.42
CA ASN A 138 41.83 -9.51 -11.67
C ASN A 138 40.78 -9.03 -10.64
N PRO A 139 41.08 -9.03 -9.33
CA PRO A 139 40.16 -8.59 -8.28
C PRO A 139 39.68 -7.13 -8.40
N ALA A 140 40.53 -6.20 -8.86
CA ALA A 140 40.15 -4.79 -9.00
C ALA A 140 39.11 -4.60 -10.11
N MET A 141 39.24 -5.37 -11.19
CA MET A 141 38.29 -5.39 -12.31
C MET A 141 36.97 -6.02 -11.89
N GLN A 142 37.02 -7.14 -11.15
CA GLN A 142 35.84 -7.76 -10.57
C GLN A 142 35.09 -6.78 -9.66
N PHE A 143 35.79 -6.03 -8.80
CA PHE A 143 35.17 -5.06 -7.90
C PHE A 143 34.42 -3.94 -8.63
N GLU A 144 35.04 -3.31 -9.64
CA GLU A 144 34.35 -2.28 -10.43
C GLU A 144 33.20 -2.86 -11.27
N ALA A 145 33.31 -4.10 -11.75
CA ALA A 145 32.21 -4.80 -12.43
C ALA A 145 31.01 -5.03 -11.50
N VAL A 146 31.23 -5.45 -10.25
CA VAL A 146 30.16 -5.57 -9.23
C VAL A 146 29.51 -4.21 -9.00
N ARG A 147 30.29 -3.13 -8.78
CA ARG A 147 29.73 -1.79 -8.52
C ARG A 147 28.88 -1.26 -9.67
N LEU A 148 29.27 -1.60 -10.90
CA LEU A 148 28.47 -1.28 -12.08
C LEU A 148 27.15 -2.06 -12.10
N LEU A 149 27.19 -3.37 -11.87
CA LEU A 149 25.97 -4.19 -11.80
C LEU A 149 25.02 -3.71 -10.69
N VAL A 150 25.54 -3.35 -9.51
CA VAL A 150 24.78 -2.74 -8.43
C VAL A 150 24.08 -1.45 -8.89
N THR A 151 24.75 -0.62 -9.68
CA THR A 151 24.15 0.63 -10.21
C THR A 151 23.07 0.34 -11.25
N LEU A 152 23.29 -0.64 -12.13
CA LEU A 152 22.33 -1.04 -13.16
C LEU A 152 21.09 -1.73 -12.59
N LEU A 153 21.23 -2.44 -11.47
CA LEU A 153 20.15 -3.16 -10.79
C LEU A 153 19.48 -2.35 -9.68
N TRP A 154 19.98 -1.16 -9.35
CA TRP A 154 19.47 -0.36 -8.23
C TRP A 154 17.95 -0.16 -8.32
N GLY A 155 17.24 -0.49 -7.24
CA GLY A 155 15.78 -0.45 -7.16
C GLY A 155 15.07 -1.65 -7.82
N GLY A 156 15.78 -2.76 -8.06
CA GLY A 156 15.21 -4.01 -8.56
C GLY A 156 14.75 -3.94 -10.02
N ASN A 157 15.55 -3.35 -10.91
CA ASN A 157 15.15 -3.21 -12.32
C ASN A 157 14.96 -4.57 -13.00
N ARG A 158 13.69 -4.96 -13.21
CA ARG A 158 13.30 -6.28 -13.71
C ARG A 158 13.88 -6.59 -15.10
N THR A 159 13.97 -5.61 -15.98
CA THR A 159 14.56 -5.77 -17.32
C THR A 159 16.05 -6.14 -17.24
N VAL A 160 16.78 -5.51 -16.32
CA VAL A 160 18.20 -5.81 -16.06
C VAL A 160 18.33 -7.16 -15.35
N GLN A 161 17.49 -7.45 -14.37
CA GLN A 161 17.45 -8.75 -13.67
C GLN A 161 17.20 -9.91 -14.64
N ASP A 162 16.23 -9.78 -15.56
CA ASP A 162 15.94 -10.77 -16.60
C ASP A 162 17.16 -10.97 -17.53
N THR A 163 17.87 -9.90 -17.85
CA THR A 163 19.09 -9.96 -18.67
C THR A 163 20.19 -10.74 -17.97
N VAL A 164 20.51 -10.41 -16.70
CA VAL A 164 21.50 -11.13 -15.89
C VAL A 164 21.08 -12.60 -15.73
N CYS A 165 19.81 -12.86 -15.41
CA CYS A 165 19.25 -14.21 -15.30
C CYS A 165 19.47 -15.02 -16.58
N SER A 166 19.15 -14.43 -17.73
CA SER A 166 19.28 -15.09 -19.03
C SER A 166 20.73 -15.43 -19.40
N MET A 167 21.70 -14.64 -18.92
CA MET A 167 23.13 -14.92 -19.13
C MET A 167 23.63 -16.05 -18.25
N LEU A 168 23.26 -16.02 -16.96
CA LEU A 168 23.67 -17.03 -15.98
C LEU A 168 22.90 -18.35 -16.14
N SER A 169 21.76 -18.37 -16.84
CA SER A 169 20.97 -19.59 -17.09
C SER A 169 21.30 -20.30 -18.41
N ARG A 170 22.17 -19.74 -19.26
CA ARG A 170 22.56 -20.37 -20.55
C ARG A 170 23.79 -21.23 -20.32
N GLN A 171 23.83 -22.44 -20.91
CA GLN A 171 25.01 -23.31 -20.95
C GLN A 171 26.17 -22.66 -21.72
N THR A 172 26.85 -21.73 -21.06
CA THR A 172 28.06 -21.09 -21.56
C THR A 172 29.10 -21.12 -20.44
N THR A 173 30.37 -21.31 -20.79
CA THR A 173 31.52 -21.33 -19.86
C THR A 173 31.61 -20.15 -18.86
N PRO A 174 31.01 -18.95 -19.09
CA PRO A 174 31.01 -17.86 -18.11
C PRO A 174 30.12 -18.07 -16.87
N SER A 175 29.09 -18.91 -16.90
CA SER A 175 28.16 -19.09 -15.76
C SER A 175 28.87 -19.68 -14.54
N ALA A 176 29.40 -20.90 -14.67
CA ALA A 176 30.11 -21.56 -13.57
C ALA A 176 31.30 -20.73 -13.05
N ALA A 177 32.00 -20.04 -13.94
CA ALA A 177 33.10 -19.14 -13.58
C ALA A 177 32.62 -17.92 -12.77
N TRP A 178 31.45 -17.37 -13.10
CA TRP A 178 30.85 -16.26 -12.35
C TRP A 178 30.50 -16.68 -10.93
N PHE A 179 29.77 -17.78 -10.75
CA PHE A 179 29.37 -18.27 -9.43
C PHE A 179 30.59 -18.67 -8.59
N SER A 180 31.57 -19.34 -9.20
CA SER A 180 32.85 -19.67 -8.54
C SER A 180 33.61 -18.40 -8.11
N THR A 181 33.58 -17.34 -8.90
CA THR A 181 34.23 -16.06 -8.56
C THR A 181 33.54 -15.40 -7.36
N VAL A 182 32.21 -15.32 -7.36
CA VAL A 182 31.44 -14.75 -6.24
C VAL A 182 31.69 -15.55 -4.96
N HIS A 183 31.60 -16.88 -5.03
CA HIS A 183 31.92 -17.75 -3.91
C HIS A 183 33.36 -17.55 -3.43
N GLY A 184 34.34 -17.46 -4.35
CA GLY A 184 35.74 -17.20 -4.01
C GLY A 184 35.98 -15.83 -3.34
N ILE A 185 35.19 -14.81 -3.63
CA ILE A 185 35.23 -13.52 -2.91
C ILE A 185 34.72 -13.70 -1.47
N VAL A 186 33.60 -14.41 -1.29
CA VAL A 186 33.01 -14.70 0.03
C VAL A 186 33.95 -15.56 0.88
N SER A 187 34.50 -16.64 0.33
CA SER A 187 35.44 -17.53 1.03
C SER A 187 36.73 -16.81 1.43
N ARG A 188 37.31 -15.97 0.56
CA ARG A 188 38.49 -15.16 0.92
C ARG A 188 38.21 -14.21 2.09
N CYS A 189 37.01 -13.62 2.14
CA CYS A 189 36.60 -12.80 3.27
C CYS A 189 36.49 -13.63 4.56
N SER A 190 35.88 -14.81 4.48
CA SER A 190 35.80 -15.75 5.61
C SER A 190 37.19 -16.17 6.12
N ASP A 191 38.09 -16.58 5.23
CA ASP A 191 39.45 -16.99 5.58
C ASP A 191 40.26 -15.85 6.21
N PHE A 192 40.11 -14.64 5.69
CA PHE A 192 40.72 -13.44 6.26
C PHE A 192 40.27 -13.19 7.70
N ILE A 193 38.97 -13.35 7.99
CA ILE A 193 38.41 -13.17 9.33
C ILE A 193 38.91 -14.23 10.31
N LYS A 194 39.09 -15.48 9.83
CA LYS A 194 39.65 -16.59 10.59
C LYS A 194 41.12 -16.37 10.96
N GLN A 195 41.92 -15.88 10.01
CA GLN A 195 43.38 -15.76 10.18
C GLN A 195 43.80 -14.57 11.05
N ASN A 196 43.10 -13.43 11.00
CA ASN A 196 43.47 -12.23 11.76
C ASN A 196 42.98 -12.26 13.22
N GLY A 197 43.38 -13.29 13.97
CA GLY A 197 43.01 -13.59 15.35
C GLY A 197 43.24 -12.51 16.43
N ASN A 198 43.68 -11.28 16.11
CA ASN A 198 43.95 -10.25 17.12
C ASN A 198 43.31 -8.87 16.79
N PRO A 199 42.62 -8.22 17.75
CA PRO A 199 41.94 -6.94 17.56
C PRO A 199 42.87 -5.71 17.47
N GLU A 200 44.11 -5.77 17.97
CA GLU A 200 45.00 -4.60 18.07
C GLU A 200 45.67 -4.15 16.76
N SER A 201 45.69 -4.98 15.70
CA SER A 201 46.28 -4.59 14.41
C SER A 201 45.31 -3.80 13.52
N ILE A 202 44.07 -3.59 13.97
CA ILE A 202 43.00 -2.95 13.19
C ILE A 202 42.81 -1.48 13.60
N SER A 203 43.28 -1.08 14.78
CA SER A 203 42.88 0.18 15.42
C SER A 203 43.87 1.36 15.35
N SER A 204 45.09 1.22 14.80
CA SER A 204 46.12 2.28 14.95
C SER A 204 46.65 2.95 13.68
N GLN A 205 46.13 2.68 12.48
CA GLN A 205 46.60 3.37 11.25
C GLN A 205 45.53 3.85 10.26
N SER A 206 44.23 3.80 10.55
CA SER A 206 43.20 4.07 9.54
C SER A 206 42.28 5.27 9.78
N PHE A 207 42.71 6.29 10.54
CA PHE A 207 41.83 7.40 10.95
C PHE A 207 41.92 8.70 10.12
N ALA A 208 42.39 8.66 8.86
CA ALA A 208 42.46 9.90 8.05
C ALA A 208 42.15 9.76 6.54
N ALA A 209 41.56 8.66 6.06
CA ALA A 209 41.36 8.48 4.61
C ALA A 209 40.00 7.84 4.24
N VAL A 210 38.89 8.41 4.72
CA VAL A 210 37.57 8.25 4.06
C VAL A 210 36.80 9.57 4.12
N ARG A 211 37.49 10.65 3.77
CA ARG A 211 36.85 11.88 3.33
C ARG A 211 37.57 12.28 2.04
N GLU A 212 36.80 12.25 0.95
CA GLU A 212 37.06 12.86 -0.36
C GLU A 212 38.45 12.62 -0.99
N GLY A 213 38.44 11.83 -2.07
CA GLY A 213 39.38 11.97 -3.18
C GLY A 213 40.86 11.85 -2.87
N GLU A 214 41.40 10.63 -2.80
CA GLU A 214 42.81 10.37 -3.15
C GLU A 214 43.04 8.89 -3.53
N GLY A 215 43.70 8.70 -4.67
CA GLY A 215 44.37 7.51 -5.22
C GLY A 215 43.96 6.08 -4.82
N LEU A 216 43.40 5.32 -5.79
CA LEU A 216 43.63 3.88 -5.87
C LEU A 216 45.11 3.64 -6.21
N LEU A 217 45.96 3.50 -5.20
CA LEU A 217 47.24 2.84 -5.34
C LEU A 217 47.47 2.04 -4.06
N GLN A 218 47.47 0.71 -4.23
CA GLN A 218 47.58 -0.33 -3.20
C GLN A 218 46.25 -0.65 -2.50
N LEU A 219 45.65 -1.78 -2.91
CA LEU A 219 44.65 -2.46 -2.10
C LEU A 219 45.29 -2.76 -0.73
N ASN A 220 44.83 -2.11 0.33
CA ASN A 220 45.30 -2.41 1.67
C ASN A 220 44.58 -3.68 2.12
N GLU A 221 45.32 -4.75 2.40
CA GLU A 221 44.82 -6.15 2.45
C GLU A 221 43.67 -6.41 3.45
N SER A 222 43.36 -5.50 4.38
CA SER A 222 42.34 -5.72 5.43
C SER A 222 41.01 -5.00 5.23
N SER A 223 41.00 -3.77 4.69
CA SER A 223 39.76 -2.98 4.53
C SER A 223 38.96 -3.37 3.29
N ASP A 224 39.65 -3.83 2.25
CA ASP A 224 39.09 -3.89 0.91
C ASP A 224 38.31 -5.18 0.68
N VAL A 225 38.68 -6.26 1.37
CA VAL A 225 38.02 -7.57 1.26
C VAL A 225 36.60 -7.54 1.84
N ALA A 226 36.41 -6.91 3.00
CA ALA A 226 35.09 -6.78 3.62
C ALA A 226 34.15 -5.86 2.82
N ILE A 227 34.68 -4.78 2.23
CA ILE A 227 33.92 -3.88 1.34
C ILE A 227 33.56 -4.60 0.05
N PHE A 228 34.46 -5.41 -0.51
CA PHE A 228 34.17 -6.20 -1.69
C PHE A 228 33.07 -7.24 -1.40
N ALA A 229 33.18 -7.98 -0.30
CA ALA A 229 32.15 -8.92 0.13
C ALA A 229 30.80 -8.22 0.35
N SER A 230 30.76 -7.05 1.00
CA SER A 230 29.49 -6.31 1.20
C SER A 230 28.90 -5.83 -0.13
N THR A 231 29.73 -5.40 -1.07
CA THR A 231 29.27 -4.98 -2.40
C THR A 231 28.73 -6.19 -3.19
N CYS A 232 29.31 -7.37 -3.02
CA CYS A 232 28.78 -8.61 -3.60
C CYS A 232 27.44 -8.99 -2.98
N MET A 233 27.30 -8.93 -1.65
CA MET A 233 26.03 -9.18 -0.97
C MET A 233 24.94 -8.22 -1.47
N GLU A 234 25.27 -6.94 -1.67
CA GLU A 234 24.34 -5.97 -2.24
C GLU A 234 23.95 -6.29 -3.70
N LEU A 235 24.89 -6.75 -4.53
CA LEU A 235 24.58 -7.25 -5.88
C LEU A 235 23.59 -8.41 -5.82
N LEU A 236 23.86 -9.41 -4.98
CA LEU A 236 22.98 -10.58 -4.85
C LEU A 236 21.60 -10.19 -4.31
N ARG A 237 21.54 -9.26 -3.35
CA ARG A 237 20.29 -8.66 -2.86
C ARG A 237 19.48 -8.04 -4.01
N LEU A 238 20.10 -7.15 -4.80
CA LEU A 238 19.46 -6.47 -5.93
C LEU A 238 19.02 -7.42 -7.05
N MET A 239 19.71 -8.56 -7.22
CA MET A 239 19.29 -9.60 -8.16
C MET A 239 18.01 -10.32 -7.72
N CYS A 240 17.76 -10.41 -6.41
CA CYS A 240 16.58 -11.05 -5.82
C CYS A 240 15.44 -10.06 -5.51
N GLU A 241 15.74 -8.76 -5.38
CA GLU A 241 14.80 -7.69 -5.03
C GLU A 241 13.54 -7.71 -5.93
N GLY A 242 12.37 -7.54 -5.31
CA GLY A 242 11.09 -7.64 -6.01
C GLY A 242 10.64 -9.08 -6.32
N HIS A 243 11.14 -10.05 -5.56
CA HIS A 243 10.78 -11.47 -5.61
C HIS A 243 11.04 -12.12 -6.98
N HIS A 244 12.22 -11.88 -7.55
CA HIS A 244 12.61 -12.46 -8.83
C HIS A 244 12.95 -13.95 -8.69
N LEU A 245 11.92 -14.82 -8.69
CA LEU A 245 12.02 -16.25 -8.38
C LEU A 245 13.16 -16.99 -9.10
N LYS A 246 13.38 -16.71 -10.40
CA LYS A 246 14.46 -17.37 -11.15
C LYS A 246 15.84 -17.03 -10.59
N ASN A 247 16.06 -15.78 -10.18
CA ASN A 247 17.34 -15.34 -9.61
C ASN A 247 17.50 -15.89 -8.19
N GLN A 248 16.43 -15.91 -7.39
CA GLN A 248 16.43 -16.52 -6.07
C GLN A 248 16.84 -18.01 -6.14
N MET A 249 16.27 -18.77 -7.07
CA MET A 249 16.65 -20.18 -7.27
C MET A 249 18.10 -20.34 -7.74
N LEU A 250 18.58 -19.45 -8.64
CA LEU A 250 19.98 -19.43 -9.08
C LEU A 250 20.97 -19.16 -7.95
N MET A 251 20.57 -18.62 -6.80
CA MET A 251 21.47 -18.47 -5.65
C MET A 251 21.75 -19.81 -4.94
N LEU A 252 20.87 -20.80 -5.15
CA LEU A 252 20.93 -22.10 -4.49
C LEU A 252 21.45 -23.20 -5.42
N GLN A 253 20.89 -23.30 -6.63
CA GLN A 253 21.23 -24.36 -7.60
C GLN A 253 21.31 -23.79 -9.01
N GLN A 254 22.27 -24.28 -9.80
CA GLN A 254 22.51 -23.86 -11.18
C GLN A 254 22.40 -25.08 -12.11
N PRO A 255 21.17 -25.44 -12.57
CA PRO A 255 20.91 -26.70 -13.27
C PRO A 255 21.71 -26.93 -14.55
N THR A 256 22.24 -25.85 -15.13
CA THR A 256 23.01 -25.89 -16.38
C THR A 256 24.51 -26.11 -16.19
N ASP A 257 25.02 -25.89 -14.97
CA ASP A 257 26.43 -25.99 -14.64
C ASP A 257 26.78 -27.37 -14.09
N SER A 258 28.04 -27.79 -14.23
CA SER A 258 28.49 -29.12 -13.78
C SER A 258 28.63 -29.25 -12.27
N THR A 259 28.66 -28.13 -11.56
CA THR A 259 28.85 -28.03 -10.11
C THR A 259 27.97 -26.90 -9.58
N ASP A 260 27.04 -27.24 -8.70
CA ASP A 260 26.23 -26.24 -8.01
C ASP A 260 27.09 -25.48 -6.98
N VAL A 261 26.88 -24.16 -6.94
CA VAL A 261 27.47 -23.24 -5.96
C VAL A 261 26.33 -22.68 -5.12
N ASP A 262 26.30 -23.08 -3.84
CA ASP A 262 25.32 -22.60 -2.87
C ASP A 262 25.82 -21.30 -2.23
N LEU A 263 25.40 -20.17 -2.80
CA LEU A 263 25.74 -18.84 -2.30
C LEU A 263 24.96 -18.47 -1.02
N VAL A 264 23.84 -19.14 -0.78
CA VAL A 264 22.99 -18.93 0.40
C VAL A 264 23.70 -19.49 1.64
N SER A 265 24.14 -20.74 1.58
CA SER A 265 24.93 -21.37 2.65
C SER A 265 26.26 -20.66 2.88
N ALA A 266 26.96 -20.25 1.80
CA ALA A 266 28.21 -19.50 1.91
C ALA A 266 28.03 -18.15 2.65
N ALA A 267 26.89 -17.48 2.47
CA ALA A 267 26.57 -16.25 3.20
C ALA A 267 26.29 -16.51 4.69
N VAL A 268 25.59 -17.60 5.03
CA VAL A 268 25.34 -18.03 6.41
C VAL A 268 26.66 -18.37 7.11
N ASP A 269 27.57 -19.08 6.44
CA ASP A 269 28.89 -19.43 6.98
C ASP A 269 29.73 -18.19 7.25
N LEU A 270 29.76 -17.22 6.32
CA LEU A 270 30.44 -15.94 6.52
C LEU A 270 29.88 -15.17 7.73
N MET A 271 28.55 -15.16 7.90
CA MET A 271 27.90 -14.54 9.06
C MET A 271 28.29 -15.23 10.37
N GLY A 272 28.43 -16.55 10.37
CA GLY A 272 28.88 -17.34 11.52
C GLY A 272 30.29 -16.94 11.98
N GLU A 273 31.20 -16.69 11.04
CA GLU A 273 32.55 -16.23 11.37
C GLU A 273 32.57 -14.79 11.91
N LEU A 274 31.71 -13.92 11.36
CA LEU A 274 31.60 -12.52 11.81
C LEU A 274 30.99 -12.40 13.21
N GLN A 275 30.12 -13.34 13.58
CA GLN A 275 29.31 -13.28 14.80
C GLN A 275 30.16 -13.10 16.07
N ASN A 276 31.27 -13.83 16.18
CA ASN A 276 32.14 -13.82 17.36
C ASN A 276 32.84 -12.47 17.59
N ARG A 277 32.94 -11.62 16.55
CA ARG A 277 33.61 -10.32 16.59
C ARG A 277 32.65 -9.14 16.58
N LEU A 278 31.36 -9.42 16.35
CA LEU A 278 30.36 -8.40 16.13
C LEU A 278 30.17 -7.49 17.34
N LEU A 279 30.08 -8.05 18.55
CA LEU A 279 29.89 -7.26 19.78
C LEU A 279 31.08 -6.34 20.06
N GLY A 280 32.31 -6.86 19.99
CA GLY A 280 33.52 -6.06 20.16
C GLY A 280 33.63 -4.94 19.11
N SER A 281 33.34 -5.25 17.85
CA SER A 281 33.32 -4.26 16.77
C SER A 281 32.30 -3.14 16.99
N ILE A 282 31.13 -3.45 17.59
CA ILE A 282 30.10 -2.44 17.90
C ILE A 282 30.57 -1.55 19.05
N GLN A 283 31.16 -2.14 20.09
CA GLN A 283 31.67 -1.39 21.26
C GLN A 283 32.86 -0.48 20.89
N GLU A 284 33.72 -0.94 19.99
CA GLU A 284 34.86 -0.17 19.44
C GLU A 284 34.43 0.89 18.41
N GLY A 285 33.15 0.96 18.03
CA GLY A 285 32.66 1.92 17.03
C GLY A 285 33.07 1.60 15.58
N CYS A 286 33.57 0.39 15.30
CA CYS A 286 33.92 -0.03 13.95
C CYS A 286 32.66 -0.35 13.14
N ALA A 287 32.37 0.49 12.13
CA ALA A 287 31.17 0.35 11.30
C ALA A 287 31.27 -0.77 10.23
N LYS A 288 32.46 -1.34 9.98
CA LYS A 288 32.70 -2.23 8.82
C LYS A 288 32.04 -3.61 8.97
N PHE A 289 32.30 -4.32 10.06
CA PHE A 289 31.72 -5.64 10.29
C PHE A 289 30.19 -5.60 10.49
N PRO A 290 29.62 -4.66 11.27
CA PRO A 290 28.17 -4.49 11.36
C PRO A 290 27.50 -4.24 10.00
N ARG A 291 28.12 -3.43 9.12
CA ARG A 291 27.61 -3.18 7.77
C ARG A 291 27.61 -4.44 6.89
N LEU A 292 28.66 -5.27 6.99
CA LEU A 292 28.72 -6.53 6.26
C LEU A 292 27.64 -7.51 6.76
N VAL A 293 27.44 -7.64 8.08
CA VAL A 293 26.37 -8.46 8.66
C VAL A 293 24.99 -7.99 8.18
N LEU A 294 24.73 -6.68 8.19
CA LEU A 294 23.47 -6.13 7.68
C LEU A 294 23.27 -6.42 6.18
N SER A 295 24.34 -6.35 5.39
CA SER A 295 24.28 -6.67 3.95
C SER A 295 23.99 -8.16 3.70
N ILE A 296 24.59 -9.06 4.50
CA ILE A 296 24.29 -10.50 4.46
C ILE A 296 22.83 -10.75 4.85
N LEU A 297 22.37 -10.20 5.98
CA LEU A 297 20.97 -10.36 6.43
C LEU A 297 19.98 -9.85 5.38
N SER A 298 20.29 -8.71 4.74
CA SER A 298 19.44 -8.14 3.70
C SER A 298 19.41 -8.99 2.42
N PHE A 299 20.55 -9.53 1.99
CA PHE A 299 20.59 -10.50 0.89
C PHE A 299 19.77 -11.76 1.21
N LEU A 300 20.01 -12.38 2.37
CA LEU A 300 19.30 -13.58 2.79
C LEU A 300 17.79 -13.35 2.90
N THR A 301 17.40 -12.15 3.34
CA THR A 301 15.99 -11.73 3.37
C THR A 301 15.45 -11.74 1.95
N GLU A 302 15.98 -10.95 1.02
CA GLU A 302 15.48 -10.91 -0.37
C GLU A 302 15.56 -12.25 -1.11
N ALA A 303 16.53 -13.11 -0.78
CA ALA A 303 16.65 -14.45 -1.35
C ALA A 303 15.48 -15.36 -0.94
N CYS A 304 14.90 -15.15 0.25
CA CYS A 304 13.80 -15.95 0.80
C CYS A 304 12.43 -15.25 0.81
N THR A 305 12.36 -13.93 0.63
CA THR A 305 11.09 -13.17 0.60
C THR A 305 10.28 -13.48 -0.66
N GLY A 306 8.98 -13.66 -0.51
CA GLY A 306 8.11 -14.27 -1.53
C GLY A 306 8.12 -15.80 -1.44
N PRO A 307 7.23 -16.52 -2.15
CA PRO A 307 7.03 -17.95 -1.93
C PRO A 307 8.13 -18.76 -2.65
N CYS A 308 9.37 -18.62 -2.17
CA CYS A 308 10.53 -19.39 -2.61
C CYS A 308 10.82 -20.51 -1.61
N HIS A 309 9.95 -21.53 -1.61
CA HIS A 309 10.03 -22.66 -0.68
C HIS A 309 11.39 -23.37 -0.69
N ALA A 310 12.11 -23.37 -1.82
CA ALA A 310 13.42 -23.99 -1.94
C ALA A 310 14.47 -23.30 -1.07
N VAL A 311 14.60 -21.97 -1.17
CA VAL A 311 15.58 -21.20 -0.37
C VAL A 311 15.16 -21.16 1.10
N GLN A 312 13.87 -21.02 1.37
CA GLN A 312 13.35 -21.05 2.75
C GLN A 312 13.65 -22.39 3.43
N ARG A 313 13.46 -23.52 2.71
CA ARG A 313 13.79 -24.86 3.21
C ARG A 313 15.29 -25.04 3.43
N ALA A 314 16.12 -24.63 2.47
CA ALA A 314 17.58 -24.71 2.59
C ALA A 314 18.10 -23.94 3.81
N LEU A 315 17.61 -22.71 4.01
CA LEU A 315 17.98 -21.89 5.16
C LEU A 315 17.51 -22.49 6.50
N ALA A 316 16.29 -23.01 6.57
CA ALA A 316 15.72 -23.49 7.82
C ALA A 316 16.20 -24.90 8.23
N LEU A 317 16.38 -25.80 7.26
CA LEU A 317 16.65 -27.22 7.50
C LEU A 317 18.10 -27.62 7.21
N ASP A 318 18.70 -27.05 6.17
CA ASP A 318 19.99 -27.51 5.65
C ASP A 318 21.16 -26.59 6.05
N SER A 319 20.88 -25.43 6.67
CA SER A 319 21.88 -24.46 7.11
C SER A 319 21.96 -24.27 8.63
N ALA A 320 23.03 -23.63 9.10
CA ALA A 320 23.22 -23.27 10.51
C ALA A 320 22.48 -21.98 10.92
N LEU A 321 21.63 -21.39 10.06
CA LEU A 321 21.03 -20.07 10.27
C LEU A 321 20.28 -19.95 11.61
N LEU A 322 19.43 -20.90 11.98
CA LEU A 322 18.64 -20.81 13.22
C LEU A 322 19.51 -20.89 14.48
N LEU A 323 20.56 -21.72 14.45
CA LEU A 323 21.54 -21.79 15.54
C LEU A 323 22.33 -20.49 15.66
N LEU A 324 22.70 -19.90 14.52
CA LEU A 324 23.39 -18.62 14.45
C LEU A 324 22.49 -17.47 14.93
N ALA A 325 21.20 -17.49 14.58
CA ALA A 325 20.20 -16.55 15.05
C ALA A 325 20.10 -16.57 16.59
N ASN A 326 20.03 -17.75 17.21
CA ASN A 326 20.05 -17.86 18.68
C ASN A 326 21.29 -17.24 19.31
N ARG A 327 22.47 -17.54 18.77
CA ARG A 327 23.70 -16.97 19.30
C ARG A 327 23.75 -15.45 19.10
N MET A 328 23.25 -14.92 17.98
CA MET A 328 23.15 -13.48 17.75
C MET A 328 22.14 -12.81 18.71
N LEU A 329 20.97 -13.41 18.93
CA LEU A 329 20.00 -12.94 19.92
C LEU A 329 20.59 -12.96 21.34
N GLY A 330 21.41 -13.96 21.67
CA GLY A 330 22.09 -14.04 22.96
C GLY A 330 23.26 -13.05 23.13
N CYS A 331 24.01 -12.75 22.07
CA CYS A 331 25.22 -11.92 22.14
C CYS A 331 24.97 -10.42 21.88
N ILE A 332 23.96 -10.06 21.09
CA ILE A 332 23.65 -8.67 20.73
C ILE A 332 22.56 -8.16 21.69
N THR A 333 22.86 -8.17 22.99
CA THR A 333 21.92 -7.68 24.01
C THR A 333 21.89 -6.17 24.03
N ILE A 334 20.69 -5.61 24.07
CA ILE A 334 20.48 -4.17 24.24
C ILE A 334 20.59 -3.87 25.73
N GLU A 335 21.45 -2.91 26.08
CA GLU A 335 21.65 -2.50 27.45
C GLU A 335 21.27 -1.02 27.64
N PRO A 336 20.68 -0.64 28.79
CA PRO A 336 20.37 0.75 29.11
C PRO A 336 21.59 1.69 29.06
N THR A 337 22.79 1.14 29.26
CA THR A 337 24.08 1.85 29.28
C THR A 337 24.73 1.97 27.90
N ASP A 338 24.12 1.43 26.84
CA ASP A 338 24.68 1.52 25.48
C ASP A 338 24.77 2.98 25.01
N SER A 339 25.86 3.31 24.31
CA SER A 339 25.95 4.58 23.57
C SER A 339 24.87 4.64 22.48
N ALA A 340 24.42 5.84 22.09
CA ALA A 340 23.37 5.98 21.07
C ALA A 340 23.71 5.26 19.75
N ILE A 341 25.00 5.22 19.39
CA ILE A 341 25.50 4.52 18.19
C ILE A 341 25.45 3.01 18.38
N ALA A 342 25.96 2.49 19.50
CA ALA A 342 25.94 1.06 19.80
C ALA A 342 24.49 0.55 19.90
N PHE A 343 23.64 1.27 20.63
CA PHE A 343 22.22 1.00 20.76
C PHE A 343 21.51 0.95 19.40
N GLY A 344 21.69 2.00 18.58
CA GLY A 344 21.09 2.06 17.25
C GLY A 344 21.56 0.95 16.31
N MET A 345 22.85 0.58 16.37
CA MET A 345 23.41 -0.50 15.56
C MET A 345 22.90 -1.88 16.01
N LYS A 346 22.91 -2.15 17.33
CA LYS A 346 22.35 -3.38 17.91
C LYS A 346 20.88 -3.54 17.51
N ALA A 347 20.06 -2.51 17.71
CA ALA A 347 18.65 -2.51 17.32
C ALA A 347 18.46 -2.77 15.82
N ARG A 348 19.29 -2.17 14.95
CA ARG A 348 19.20 -2.38 13.50
C ARG A 348 19.54 -3.82 13.08
N ILE A 349 20.56 -4.42 13.68
CA ILE A 349 20.94 -5.81 13.39
C ILE A 349 19.86 -6.78 13.87
N LEU A 350 19.32 -6.56 15.07
CA LEU A 350 18.22 -7.38 15.60
C LEU A 350 16.96 -7.28 14.73
N ALA A 351 16.60 -6.07 14.29
CA ALA A 351 15.49 -5.88 13.36
C ALA A 351 15.70 -6.66 12.05
N ALA A 352 16.89 -6.57 11.45
CA ALA A 352 17.21 -7.28 10.20
C ALA A 352 17.21 -8.81 10.38
N LEU A 353 17.71 -9.31 11.52
CA LEU A 353 17.68 -10.74 11.85
C LEU A 353 16.24 -11.25 11.99
N VAL A 354 15.40 -10.52 12.71
CA VAL A 354 13.99 -10.86 12.91
C VAL A 354 13.21 -10.76 11.59
N GLN A 355 13.52 -9.77 10.75
CA GLN A 355 12.91 -9.64 9.42
C GLN A 355 13.23 -10.85 8.52
N LEU A 356 14.46 -11.37 8.57
CA LEU A 356 14.82 -12.62 7.91
C LEU A 356 13.99 -13.80 8.44
N LEU A 357 13.87 -13.95 9.76
CA LEU A 357 13.04 -15.00 10.38
C LEU A 357 11.55 -14.86 9.98
N ASN A 358 11.04 -13.64 9.87
CA ASN A 358 9.69 -13.35 9.39
C ASN A 358 9.47 -13.78 7.93
N SER A 359 10.47 -13.56 7.09
CA SER A 359 10.47 -13.89 5.66
C SER A 359 10.59 -15.39 5.41
N LEU A 360 11.31 -16.13 6.28
CA LEU A 360 11.31 -17.60 6.27
C LEU A 360 9.93 -18.22 6.51
N MET A 361 9.08 -17.55 7.31
CA MET A 361 7.71 -17.99 7.59
C MET A 361 6.69 -17.45 6.56
N GLU A 362 7.11 -16.72 5.53
CA GLU A 362 6.21 -16.19 4.51
C GLU A 362 5.75 -17.29 3.54
N GLY A 363 4.45 -17.36 3.23
CA GLY A 363 3.94 -18.34 2.27
C GLY A 363 3.86 -19.77 2.81
N GLN A 364 4.27 -20.01 4.06
CA GLN A 364 4.53 -21.36 4.56
C GLN A 364 3.34 -22.03 5.25
N GLY A 365 2.33 -21.27 5.70
CA GLY A 365 1.27 -21.80 6.56
C GLY A 365 1.81 -22.72 7.67
N HIS A 366 1.20 -23.90 7.82
CA HIS A 366 1.77 -25.03 8.57
C HIS A 366 2.83 -25.74 7.73
N SER A 367 4.10 -25.54 8.07
CA SER A 367 5.21 -26.19 7.39
C SER A 367 6.24 -26.71 8.39
N VAL A 368 7.04 -27.65 7.91
CA VAL A 368 8.25 -28.17 8.59
C VAL A 368 9.18 -27.02 9.02
N ILE A 369 9.18 -25.90 8.31
CA ILE A 369 10.01 -24.72 8.62
C ILE A 369 9.56 -24.07 9.93
N THR A 370 8.25 -23.82 10.08
CA THR A 370 7.70 -23.23 11.31
C THR A 370 7.98 -24.14 12.50
N GLY A 371 7.73 -25.45 12.37
CA GLY A 371 8.03 -26.43 13.42
C GLY A 371 9.51 -26.43 13.81
N ARG A 372 10.41 -26.33 12.84
CA ARG A 372 11.86 -26.23 13.11
C ARG A 372 12.26 -24.94 13.81
N ILE A 373 11.66 -23.81 13.45
CA ILE A 373 11.88 -22.53 14.14
C ILE A 373 11.44 -22.65 15.61
N ILE A 374 10.26 -23.23 15.85
CA ILE A 374 9.72 -23.46 17.20
C ILE A 374 10.65 -24.37 18.02
N GLU A 375 11.22 -25.40 17.40
CA GLU A 375 12.11 -26.36 18.07
C GLU A 375 13.47 -25.77 18.43
N VAL A 376 14.05 -24.94 17.54
CA VAL A 376 15.43 -24.47 17.68
C VAL A 376 15.53 -23.12 18.37
N LEU A 377 14.61 -22.18 18.10
CA LEU A 377 14.77 -20.78 18.51
C LEU A 377 14.55 -20.58 20.03
N ASP A 378 15.48 -19.87 20.69
CA ASP A 378 15.36 -19.51 22.11
C ASP A 378 14.44 -18.28 22.26
N LEU A 379 13.17 -18.53 22.59
CA LEU A 379 12.20 -17.48 22.81
C LEU A 379 12.47 -16.63 24.05
N SER A 380 13.22 -17.12 25.04
CA SER A 380 13.55 -16.31 26.23
C SER A 380 14.50 -15.17 25.88
N ALA A 381 15.38 -15.37 24.89
CA ALA A 381 16.21 -14.30 24.35
C ALA A 381 15.36 -13.24 23.63
N VAL A 382 14.36 -13.67 22.83
CA VAL A 382 13.42 -12.78 22.14
C VAL A 382 12.57 -11.98 23.15
N GLU A 383 12.03 -12.64 24.18
CA GLU A 383 11.28 -12.05 25.29
C GLU A 383 12.11 -10.96 25.97
N SER A 384 13.33 -11.31 26.43
CA SER A 384 14.22 -10.36 27.11
C SER A 384 14.53 -9.15 26.24
N GLN A 385 14.85 -9.34 24.96
CA GLN A 385 15.18 -8.22 24.07
C GLN A 385 13.98 -7.30 23.80
N ALA A 386 12.80 -7.87 23.54
CA ALA A 386 11.58 -7.10 23.27
C ALA A 386 11.18 -6.26 24.50
N ILE A 387 11.22 -6.86 25.69
CA ILE A 387 10.92 -6.16 26.95
C ILE A 387 11.95 -5.05 27.21
N THR A 388 13.25 -5.32 27.04
CA THR A 388 14.28 -4.29 27.25
C THR A 388 14.14 -3.14 26.24
N LEU A 389 13.87 -3.42 24.96
CA LEU A 389 13.58 -2.40 23.96
C LEU A 389 12.40 -1.52 24.36
N TYR A 390 11.30 -2.15 24.78
CA TYR A 390 10.10 -1.44 25.25
C TYR A 390 10.39 -0.57 26.47
N GLN A 391 11.10 -1.11 27.46
CA GLN A 391 11.52 -0.37 28.65
C GLN A 391 12.44 0.80 28.31
N CYS A 392 13.40 0.65 27.39
CA CYS A 392 14.26 1.74 26.93
C CYS A 392 13.46 2.83 26.20
N LEU A 393 12.42 2.47 25.44
CA LEU A 393 11.56 3.41 24.73
C LEU A 393 10.63 4.21 25.66
N ASN A 394 10.15 3.59 26.75
CA ASN A 394 9.19 4.17 27.69
C ASN A 394 9.80 4.76 28.97
N GLY A 395 10.88 4.17 29.49
CA GLY A 395 11.42 4.42 30.82
C GLY A 395 12.31 5.66 30.98
N GLY A 396 12.30 6.61 30.04
CA GLY A 396 13.08 7.85 30.16
C GLY A 396 14.62 7.70 30.12
N VAL A 397 15.16 6.48 30.04
CA VAL A 397 16.61 6.17 29.91
C VAL A 397 17.22 6.84 28.67
N LEU A 398 16.43 7.05 27.61
CA LEU A 398 16.78 7.88 26.47
C LEU A 398 16.57 9.39 26.75
N SER A 399 17.03 9.88 27.91
CA SER A 399 17.09 11.32 28.24
C SER A 399 18.22 12.01 27.47
N TRP A 400 18.19 11.94 26.15
CA TRP A 400 18.98 12.80 25.27
C TRP A 400 18.25 14.12 25.01
N LYS A 401 17.48 14.60 26.01
CA LYS A 401 16.91 15.94 25.99
C LYS A 401 17.99 16.89 26.46
N ASP A 402 18.74 17.40 25.51
CA ASP A 402 19.17 18.80 25.50
C ASP A 402 19.51 19.20 24.06
N LYS A 403 18.66 20.04 23.47
CA LYS A 403 19.13 21.01 22.47
C LYS A 403 19.27 22.34 23.22
N PRO A 404 20.38 23.07 23.11
CA PRO A 404 20.38 24.48 23.48
C PRO A 404 19.36 25.19 22.59
N LYS A 405 18.55 26.08 23.16
CA LYS A 405 17.87 27.10 22.35
C LYS A 405 18.93 27.93 21.64
N ALA A 406 18.61 28.40 20.43
CA ALA A 406 19.50 29.19 19.58
C ALA A 406 19.96 30.54 20.17
N ASP A 407 19.63 30.84 21.43
CA ASP A 407 19.99 32.05 22.17
C ASP A 407 20.83 31.81 23.44
N GLY A 408 21.23 30.56 23.74
CA GLY A 408 22.18 30.28 24.82
C GLY A 408 21.68 30.52 26.24
N SER A 409 20.37 30.46 26.51
CA SER A 409 19.82 30.56 27.87
C SER A 409 19.12 29.29 28.35
N LEU A 410 19.48 28.81 29.55
CA LEU A 410 18.83 27.72 30.29
C LEU A 410 17.58 28.24 31.03
N PRO A 411 16.42 27.54 31.01
CA PRO A 411 15.30 27.89 31.88
C PRO A 411 15.52 27.32 33.29
N GLY A 412 15.10 28.11 34.29
CA GLY A 412 15.54 28.00 35.67
C GLY A 412 15.20 26.70 36.39
N VAL A 413 16.14 26.31 37.25
CA VAL A 413 15.96 25.37 38.36
C VAL A 413 16.37 26.11 39.63
N ASP A 414 15.45 26.20 40.58
CA ASP A 414 15.66 26.71 41.94
C ASP A 414 16.41 25.65 42.77
N PRO A 415 17.58 25.93 43.37
CA PRO A 415 18.46 24.90 43.93
C PRO A 415 18.11 24.52 45.38
N SER A 416 16.83 24.27 45.66
CA SER A 416 16.42 23.63 46.91
C SER A 416 14.99 23.10 46.80
N GLN A 417 14.83 21.84 46.38
CA GLN A 417 13.96 20.83 47.02
C GLN A 417 13.65 19.64 46.09
N GLU A 418 13.57 18.48 46.74
CA GLU A 418 12.94 17.21 46.36
C GLU A 418 13.69 16.24 45.42
N GLU A 419 14.21 15.20 46.07
CA GLU A 419 14.53 13.88 45.52
C GLU A 419 13.31 13.32 44.77
N ASP A 420 13.49 12.94 43.50
CA ASP A 420 12.46 12.31 42.69
C ASP A 420 12.22 10.84 43.15
N PRO A 421 11.00 10.49 43.61
CA PRO A 421 10.66 9.13 44.05
C PRO A 421 10.71 8.07 42.94
N SER A 422 10.92 8.45 41.67
CA SER A 422 11.13 7.53 40.55
C SER A 422 12.51 6.84 40.57
N GLN A 423 13.55 7.49 41.12
CA GLN A 423 14.91 6.95 41.19
C GLN A 423 15.08 5.93 42.33
N ALA A 424 14.42 6.16 43.47
CA ALA A 424 14.52 5.26 44.63
C ALA A 424 13.92 3.86 44.37
N ARG A 425 12.93 3.77 43.47
CA ARG A 425 12.32 2.49 43.04
C ARG A 425 13.20 1.72 42.06
N PHE A 426 14.03 2.42 41.29
CA PHE A 426 14.99 1.83 40.35
C PHE A 426 16.20 1.23 41.08
N TYR A 427 16.71 1.91 42.13
CA TYR A 427 17.82 1.42 42.95
C TYR A 427 17.45 0.29 43.92
N SER A 428 16.16 0.06 44.20
CA SER A 428 15.72 -1.05 45.05
C SER A 428 15.51 -2.37 44.30
N LEU A 429 15.35 -2.33 42.98
CA LEU A 429 15.20 -3.50 42.10
C LEU A 429 16.55 -4.10 41.66
N MET A 430 17.60 -3.29 41.56
CA MET A 430 18.95 -3.74 41.25
C MET A 430 19.72 -4.03 42.55
N GLY A 431 19.67 -5.28 43.00
CA GLY A 431 20.38 -5.76 44.19
C GLY A 431 21.83 -5.25 44.26
N ARG A 432 22.19 -4.61 45.37
CA ARG A 432 23.53 -4.09 45.66
C ARG A 432 24.59 -5.20 45.57
N SER A 433 25.29 -5.29 44.44
CA SER A 433 26.61 -5.95 44.37
C SER A 433 27.25 -5.68 43.00
N GLN A 434 28.26 -4.80 43.00
CA GLN A 434 29.25 -4.57 41.94
C GLN A 434 28.84 -3.71 40.73
N MET A 435 28.97 -2.38 40.86
CA MET A 435 29.49 -1.55 39.76
C MET A 435 30.48 -0.51 40.30
N ASN A 436 31.62 -0.44 39.62
CA ASN A 436 32.82 0.33 39.93
C ASN A 436 32.69 1.74 39.32
N PRO A 437 32.75 2.84 40.09
CA PRO A 437 32.64 4.19 39.55
C PRO A 437 34.01 4.64 39.01
N LYS A 438 34.35 4.20 37.79
CA LYS A 438 35.48 4.75 37.02
C LYS A 438 35.11 4.84 35.54
N ALA A 439 34.30 5.84 35.20
CA ALA A 439 34.23 6.42 33.86
C ALA A 439 33.58 7.81 33.93
N SER A 440 34.14 8.67 34.78
CA SER A 440 33.97 10.13 34.68
C SER A 440 35.36 10.70 34.44
N GLY A 441 35.68 10.96 33.17
CA GLY A 441 36.97 11.51 32.75
C GLY A 441 36.88 11.91 31.29
N ASP A 442 36.80 13.22 31.09
CA ASP A 442 37.28 13.97 29.94
C ASP A 442 36.74 13.57 28.55
N ALA A 443 35.76 14.35 28.07
CA ALA A 443 35.36 14.37 26.67
C ALA A 443 36.54 14.90 25.82
N GLU A 444 37.27 13.99 25.18
CA GLU A 444 38.28 14.27 24.17
C GLU A 444 37.64 14.62 22.79
N PRO A 445 38.30 15.47 21.97
CA PRO A 445 37.71 16.15 20.82
C PRO A 445 37.69 15.32 19.52
N TRP A 446 37.13 14.11 19.56
CA TRP A 446 36.95 13.26 18.36
C TRP A 446 35.58 13.43 17.67
N GLU A 447 34.69 14.27 18.22
CA GLU A 447 33.37 14.61 17.65
C GLU A 447 33.44 15.28 16.26
N ALA A 448 34.61 15.74 15.81
CA ALA A 448 34.81 16.38 14.51
C ALA A 448 34.91 15.40 13.31
N ASN A 449 34.98 14.08 13.55
CA ASN A 449 35.17 13.05 12.52
C ASN A 449 34.02 12.03 12.44
N LEU A 450 32.79 12.43 12.81
CA LEU A 450 31.60 11.60 12.62
C LEU A 450 31.25 11.47 11.12
N PRO A 451 31.03 10.26 10.58
CA PRO A 451 30.37 10.09 9.28
C PRO A 451 28.97 10.72 9.35
N GLU A 452 28.53 11.41 8.29
CA GLU A 452 27.19 12.03 8.19
C GLU A 452 26.02 11.04 8.45
N ASP A 453 26.30 9.72 8.46
CA ASP A 453 25.34 8.62 8.67
C ASP A 453 25.21 8.11 10.13
N SER A 454 25.89 8.69 11.13
CA SER A 454 25.71 8.23 12.52
C SER A 454 24.32 8.62 13.05
N PRO A 455 23.52 7.69 13.60
CA PRO A 455 22.16 8.01 14.02
C PRO A 455 22.21 8.97 15.21
N SER A 456 21.60 10.14 15.04
CA SER A 456 21.27 11.02 16.17
C SER A 456 20.49 10.24 17.24
N PRO A 457 20.47 10.67 18.51
CA PRO A 457 19.70 9.99 19.54
C PRO A 457 18.21 9.80 19.18
N GLN A 458 17.63 10.71 18.40
CA GLN A 458 16.28 10.57 17.85
C GLN A 458 16.19 9.47 16.77
N ALA A 459 17.18 9.36 15.90
CA ALA A 459 17.26 8.29 14.90
C ALA A 459 17.44 6.92 15.56
N ALA A 460 18.28 6.83 16.60
CA ALA A 460 18.47 5.61 17.38
C ALA A 460 17.16 5.16 18.07
N ARG A 461 16.39 6.11 18.63
CA ARG A 461 15.06 5.85 19.20
C ARG A 461 14.06 5.35 18.15
N LYS A 462 14.06 5.95 16.96
CA LYS A 462 13.20 5.51 15.83
C LYS A 462 13.54 4.10 15.37
N LEU A 463 14.84 3.77 15.28
CA LEU A 463 15.34 2.44 14.95
C LEU A 463 14.91 1.39 15.99
N ALA A 464 15.02 1.71 17.29
CA ALA A 464 14.55 0.82 18.35
C ALA A 464 13.03 0.58 18.30
N GLY A 465 12.24 1.63 18.03
CA GLY A 465 10.80 1.47 17.82
C GLY A 465 10.48 0.56 16.63
N SER A 466 11.18 0.74 15.51
CA SER A 466 11.04 -0.14 14.33
C SER A 466 11.45 -1.59 14.65
N SER A 467 12.53 -1.78 15.41
CA SER A 467 12.99 -3.11 15.81
C SER A 467 11.98 -3.81 16.71
N LEU A 468 11.37 -3.10 17.66
CA LEU A 468 10.35 -3.65 18.54
C LEU A 468 9.10 -4.06 17.74
N ILE A 469 8.69 -3.25 16.76
CA ILE A 469 7.58 -3.59 15.87
C ILE A 469 7.88 -4.88 15.09
N GLU A 470 9.06 -5.01 14.48
CA GLU A 470 9.43 -6.22 13.74
C GLU A 470 9.46 -7.48 14.63
N MET A 471 10.01 -7.36 15.85
CA MET A 471 9.95 -8.43 16.87
C MET A 471 8.51 -8.83 17.17
N MET A 472 7.62 -7.86 17.31
CA MET A 472 6.23 -8.16 17.63
C MET A 472 5.43 -8.74 16.47
N LEU A 473 5.74 -8.33 15.23
CA LEU A 473 5.21 -8.99 14.03
C LEU A 473 5.65 -10.45 13.97
N PHE A 474 6.91 -10.73 14.32
CA PHE A 474 7.44 -12.09 14.40
C PHE A 474 6.77 -12.93 15.48
N VAL A 475 6.67 -12.40 16.71
CA VAL A 475 6.02 -13.08 17.84
C VAL A 475 4.56 -13.40 17.52
N ARG A 476 3.78 -12.44 16.99
CA ARG A 476 2.36 -12.67 16.65
C ARG A 476 2.20 -13.69 15.52
N LYS A 477 3.06 -13.64 14.49
CA LYS A 477 3.02 -14.59 13.38
C LYS A 477 3.39 -16.00 13.85
N LEU A 478 4.44 -16.14 14.68
CA LEU A 478 4.86 -17.42 15.24
C LEU A 478 3.80 -17.99 16.19
N ASN A 479 3.19 -17.16 17.04
CA ASN A 479 2.11 -17.56 17.94
C ASN A 479 0.88 -18.01 17.16
N HIS A 480 0.53 -17.29 16.08
CA HIS A 480 -0.55 -17.70 15.18
C HIS A 480 -0.28 -19.08 14.59
N CYS A 481 0.89 -19.29 13.97
CA CYS A 481 1.25 -20.57 13.37
C CYS A 481 1.24 -21.73 14.38
N HIS A 482 1.77 -21.52 15.60
CA HIS A 482 1.80 -22.52 16.67
C HIS A 482 0.40 -22.87 17.21
N LYS A 483 -0.45 -21.86 17.48
CA LYS A 483 -1.82 -22.05 17.96
C LYS A 483 -2.70 -22.78 16.94
N SER A 484 -2.33 -22.69 15.67
CA SER A 484 -3.09 -23.31 14.61
C SER A 484 -2.81 -24.80 14.34
N GLU A 485 -1.78 -25.40 14.96
CA GLU A 485 -1.45 -26.82 14.75
C GLU A 485 -2.49 -27.75 15.40
N ALA A 486 -3.00 -28.71 14.64
CA ALA A 486 -3.86 -29.76 15.16
C ALA A 486 -3.07 -30.69 16.12
N PRO A 487 -3.67 -31.15 17.22
CA PRO A 487 -2.99 -31.98 18.22
C PRO A 487 -2.47 -33.34 17.69
N ASN A 488 -2.97 -33.83 16.56
CA ASN A 488 -2.53 -35.11 15.97
C ASN A 488 -1.34 -34.95 14.98
N GLU A 489 -1.19 -33.81 14.30
CA GLU A 489 0.03 -33.50 13.53
C GLU A 489 1.23 -33.26 14.45
N ARG A 490 0.98 -32.77 15.67
CA ARG A 490 1.99 -32.72 16.75
C ARG A 490 2.59 -34.09 17.07
N ALA A 491 1.80 -35.15 16.98
CA ALA A 491 2.22 -36.52 17.31
C ALA A 491 2.87 -37.27 16.13
N ALA A 492 2.51 -36.93 14.88
CA ALA A 492 3.05 -37.60 13.69
C ALA A 492 4.49 -37.17 13.33
N HIS A 493 4.92 -35.99 13.78
CA HIS A 493 6.21 -35.39 13.41
C HIS A 493 7.22 -35.25 14.56
N MET A 494 6.85 -35.57 15.81
CA MET A 494 7.73 -35.42 16.98
C MET A 494 7.56 -36.59 17.95
N ASP A 495 8.67 -37.15 18.44
CA ASP A 495 8.68 -38.24 19.43
C ASP A 495 7.82 -37.90 20.67
N ASP A 496 6.92 -38.81 21.05
CA ASP A 496 5.98 -38.68 22.20
C ASP A 496 6.65 -38.34 23.54
N ALA A 497 7.94 -38.65 23.70
CA ALA A 497 8.72 -38.31 24.89
C ALA A 497 9.11 -36.82 25.00
N PHE A 498 9.08 -36.08 23.88
CA PHE A 498 9.51 -34.69 23.79
C PHE A 498 8.35 -33.69 23.91
N LEU A 499 7.16 -34.03 23.40
CA LEU A 499 5.92 -33.25 23.57
C LEU A 499 5.61 -32.97 25.05
N ALA A 500 5.91 -33.92 25.93
CA ALA A 500 5.74 -33.78 27.38
C ALA A 500 6.76 -32.83 28.05
N LYS A 501 7.86 -32.46 27.38
CA LYS A 501 8.95 -31.63 27.94
C LYS A 501 9.09 -30.24 27.33
N SER A 502 8.83 -30.04 26.04
CA SER A 502 9.05 -28.76 25.34
C SER A 502 7.77 -27.99 25.00
N GLY A 503 6.68 -28.68 24.63
CA GLY A 503 5.42 -28.05 24.21
C GLY A 503 4.67 -27.30 25.31
N HIS A 504 4.87 -27.66 26.59
CA HIS A 504 4.23 -27.01 27.73
C HIS A 504 4.85 -25.66 28.13
N HIS A 505 6.06 -25.32 27.67
CA HIS A 505 6.73 -24.06 28.01
C HIS A 505 6.67 -22.98 26.93
N PHE A 506 6.39 -23.35 25.67
CA PHE A 506 6.46 -22.46 24.50
C PHE A 506 5.32 -21.43 24.40
N THR A 507 4.07 -21.89 24.37
CA THR A 507 2.86 -21.03 24.31
C THR A 507 2.79 -20.03 25.47
N PRO A 508 3.09 -20.41 26.73
CA PRO A 508 3.14 -19.48 27.84
C PRO A 508 4.15 -18.33 27.66
N VAL A 509 5.27 -18.53 26.95
CA VAL A 509 6.26 -17.46 26.71
C VAL A 509 5.69 -16.45 25.72
N LEU A 510 5.17 -16.90 24.58
CA LEU A 510 4.59 -16.01 23.57
C LEU A 510 3.38 -15.25 24.12
N ASP A 511 2.51 -15.93 24.86
CA ASP A 511 1.35 -15.30 25.49
C ASP A 511 1.77 -14.30 26.59
N ARG A 512 2.86 -14.55 27.33
CA ARG A 512 3.43 -13.57 28.26
C ARG A 512 3.97 -12.34 27.56
N ILE A 513 4.73 -12.51 26.47
CA ILE A 513 5.25 -11.38 25.68
C ILE A 513 4.09 -10.51 25.17
N GLU A 514 3.06 -11.14 24.60
CA GLU A 514 1.86 -10.43 24.16
C GLU A 514 1.18 -9.72 25.33
N GLN A 515 0.98 -10.37 26.48
CA GLN A 515 0.35 -9.75 27.66
C GLN A 515 1.14 -8.56 28.24
N GLU A 516 2.47 -8.66 28.34
CA GLU A 516 3.29 -7.58 28.90
C GLU A 516 3.39 -6.38 27.95
N LEU A 517 3.39 -6.64 26.63
CA LEU A 517 3.50 -5.62 25.60
C LEU A 517 2.15 -5.19 25.02
N GLU A 518 1.02 -5.76 25.46
CA GLU A 518 -0.30 -5.45 24.93
C GLU A 518 -0.62 -3.95 24.88
N PRO A 519 -0.26 -3.12 25.91
CA PRO A 519 -0.49 -1.67 25.84
C PRO A 519 0.26 -0.97 24.70
N PHE A 520 1.36 -1.54 24.23
CA PHE A 520 2.08 -1.07 23.05
C PHE A 520 1.47 -1.65 21.78
N LEU A 521 1.03 -2.91 21.80
CA LEU A 521 0.49 -3.61 20.63
C LEU A 521 -0.89 -3.12 20.21
N GLU A 522 -1.74 -2.79 21.20
CA GLU A 522 -3.05 -2.19 20.98
C GLU A 522 -2.87 -0.83 20.30
N GLY A 523 -3.39 -0.72 19.08
CA GLY A 523 -3.28 0.49 18.27
C GLY A 523 -1.95 0.66 17.52
N THR A 524 -0.99 -0.29 17.56
CA THR A 524 0.22 -0.22 16.72
C THR A 524 0.31 -1.32 15.66
N ILE A 525 -0.19 -2.52 15.93
CA ILE A 525 -0.17 -3.65 14.99
C ILE A 525 -1.59 -4.14 14.75
N SER A 526 -1.94 -4.35 13.49
CA SER A 526 -3.21 -4.94 13.08
C SER A 526 -2.98 -6.21 12.25
N SER A 527 -4.07 -6.94 11.99
CA SER A 527 -4.03 -8.15 11.17
C SER A 527 -5.22 -8.24 10.24
N ILE A 528 -5.01 -8.89 9.10
CA ILE A 528 -6.04 -9.26 8.12
C ILE A 528 -5.85 -10.70 7.66
N GLU A 529 -6.89 -11.29 7.07
CA GLU A 529 -6.80 -12.56 6.36
C GLU A 529 -6.84 -12.30 4.85
N ILE A 530 -6.00 -12.99 4.10
CA ILE A 530 -5.94 -12.84 2.63
C ILE A 530 -5.91 -14.21 1.97
N ILE A 531 -6.35 -14.25 0.71
CA ILE A 531 -6.12 -15.40 -0.17
C ILE A 531 -4.86 -15.12 -0.99
N TRP A 532 -3.84 -15.94 -0.81
CA TRP A 532 -2.60 -15.90 -1.56
C TRP A 532 -2.21 -17.30 -2.02
N ASN A 533 -1.89 -17.46 -3.31
CA ASN A 533 -1.61 -18.77 -3.93
C ASN A 533 -2.69 -19.84 -3.62
N ASN A 534 -3.96 -19.43 -3.63
CA ASN A 534 -5.14 -20.26 -3.32
C ASN A 534 -5.21 -20.79 -1.86
N ARG A 535 -4.39 -20.25 -0.95
CA ARG A 535 -4.40 -20.54 0.48
C ARG A 535 -4.78 -19.30 1.28
N LEU A 536 -5.38 -19.50 2.45
CA LEU A 536 -5.62 -18.42 3.39
C LEU A 536 -4.39 -18.17 4.25
N GLU A 537 -4.01 -16.90 4.39
CA GLU A 537 -2.91 -16.48 5.25
C GLU A 537 -3.33 -15.31 6.14
N LYS A 538 -2.88 -15.36 7.40
CA LYS A 538 -3.02 -14.24 8.34
C LYS A 538 -1.81 -13.32 8.21
N VAL A 539 -2.06 -12.09 7.79
CA VAL A 539 -1.03 -11.06 7.61
C VAL A 539 -1.07 -10.10 8.79
N PHE A 540 0.08 -9.92 9.42
CA PHE A 540 0.30 -8.91 10.46
C PHE A 540 1.08 -7.73 9.87
N PHE A 541 0.65 -6.51 10.18
CA PHE A 541 1.27 -5.29 9.66
C PHE A 541 1.20 -4.14 10.67
N PRO A 542 2.15 -3.19 10.64
CA PRO A 542 2.14 -2.03 11.50
C PRO A 542 1.19 -0.94 10.99
N LEU A 543 0.51 -0.27 11.93
CA LEU A 543 -0.33 0.89 11.66
C LEU A 543 0.54 2.15 11.51
N THR A 544 0.24 2.94 10.48
CA THR A 544 0.85 4.26 10.30
C THR A 544 0.32 5.24 11.36
N SER A 545 1.09 6.26 11.74
CA SER A 545 0.69 7.23 12.78
C SER A 545 -0.69 7.87 12.54
N THR A 546 -1.09 8.05 11.29
CA THR A 546 -2.42 8.55 10.93
C THR A 546 -3.52 7.52 11.14
N CYS A 547 -3.26 6.25 10.83
CA CYS A 547 -4.19 5.17 11.16
C CYS A 547 -4.29 4.97 12.67
N GLN A 548 -3.18 5.06 13.41
CA GLN A 548 -3.18 4.98 14.88
C GLN A 548 -4.07 6.06 15.49
N ARG A 549 -3.91 7.32 15.06
CA ARG A 549 -4.78 8.44 15.48
C ARG A 549 -6.24 8.20 15.13
N ALA A 550 -6.50 7.69 13.92
CA ALA A 550 -7.87 7.39 13.46
C ALA A 550 -8.51 6.23 14.23
N ASP A 551 -7.72 5.26 14.71
CA ASP A 551 -8.20 4.12 15.49
C ASP A 551 -8.50 4.52 16.94
N THR A 552 -7.70 5.43 17.52
CA THR A 552 -7.96 6.00 18.86
C THR A 552 -9.14 6.97 18.91
N ASP A 553 -9.48 7.59 17.77
CA ASP A 553 -10.61 8.51 17.64
C ASP A 553 -11.91 7.72 17.43
N MET A 554 -12.69 7.57 18.51
CA MET A 554 -13.93 6.81 18.53
C MET A 554 -14.95 7.28 17.47
N ASP A 555 -15.02 8.59 17.22
CA ASP A 555 -15.96 9.15 16.25
C ASP A 555 -15.51 8.83 14.81
N CYS A 556 -14.22 9.01 14.52
CA CYS A 556 -13.64 8.66 13.22
C CYS A 556 -13.77 7.17 12.93
N ARG A 557 -13.53 6.32 13.93
CA ARG A 557 -13.66 4.86 13.83
C ARG A 557 -15.11 4.44 13.56
N ALA A 558 -16.06 5.01 14.30
CA ALA A 558 -17.48 4.73 14.13
C ALA A 558 -17.98 5.18 12.75
N GLU A 559 -17.57 6.36 12.28
CA GLU A 559 -17.93 6.87 10.95
C GLU A 559 -17.49 5.93 9.82
N ILE A 560 -16.23 5.48 9.85
CA ILE A 560 -15.68 4.57 8.83
C ILE A 560 -16.44 3.23 8.86
N LEU A 561 -16.65 2.66 10.05
CA LEU A 561 -17.35 1.39 10.20
C LEU A 561 -18.80 1.46 9.73
N GLN A 562 -19.54 2.50 10.12
CA GLN A 562 -20.93 2.70 9.71
C GLN A 562 -21.03 2.85 8.19
N SER A 563 -20.09 3.55 7.56
CA SER A 563 -20.03 3.69 6.11
C SER A 563 -19.67 2.39 5.38
N LEU A 564 -18.82 1.53 5.96
CA LEU A 564 -18.53 0.21 5.39
C LEU A 564 -19.73 -0.75 5.56
N GLN A 565 -20.48 -0.59 6.65
CA GLN A 565 -21.67 -1.39 6.97
C GLN A 565 -22.94 -0.95 6.25
N SER A 566 -22.93 0.15 5.50
CA SER A 566 -24.10 0.69 4.78
C SER A 566 -24.17 0.29 3.30
N ILE A 567 -23.47 -0.78 2.90
CA ILE A 567 -23.56 -1.33 1.53
C ILE A 567 -25.03 -1.70 1.23
N PRO A 568 -25.58 -1.30 0.06
CA PRO A 568 -26.98 -1.56 -0.32
C PRO A 568 -27.34 -3.06 -0.28
N SER A 569 -28.59 -3.38 0.07
CA SER A 569 -29.06 -4.77 0.19
C SER A 569 -28.91 -5.56 -1.11
N ASP A 570 -29.22 -4.96 -2.27
CA ASP A 570 -29.08 -5.59 -3.60
C ASP A 570 -27.70 -6.19 -3.87
N CYS A 571 -26.65 -5.59 -3.30
CA CYS A 571 -25.26 -6.03 -3.51
C CYS A 571 -24.81 -7.11 -2.51
N ARG A 572 -25.61 -7.42 -1.49
CA ARG A 572 -25.24 -8.33 -0.39
C ARG A 572 -25.55 -9.79 -0.67
N GLU A 573 -26.48 -10.08 -1.56
CA GLU A 573 -26.86 -11.47 -1.89
C GLU A 573 -25.69 -12.25 -2.51
N ASN A 574 -24.90 -11.60 -3.37
CA ASN A 574 -23.75 -12.20 -4.02
C ASN A 574 -22.44 -11.81 -3.29
N PRO A 575 -21.69 -12.76 -2.71
CA PRO A 575 -20.44 -12.48 -2.00
C PRO A 575 -19.42 -11.68 -2.81
N LEU A 576 -19.33 -11.92 -4.12
CA LEU A 576 -18.40 -11.24 -5.00
C LEU A 576 -18.81 -9.78 -5.23
N GLN A 577 -20.10 -9.53 -5.45
CA GLN A 577 -20.60 -8.16 -5.60
C GLN A 577 -20.42 -7.37 -4.29
N LYS A 578 -20.73 -8.00 -3.14
CA LYS A 578 -20.49 -7.46 -1.80
C LYS A 578 -19.03 -7.06 -1.62
N ALA A 579 -18.08 -7.93 -1.97
CA ALA A 579 -16.65 -7.66 -1.89
C ALA A 579 -16.20 -6.50 -2.81
N THR A 580 -16.71 -6.43 -4.05
CA THR A 580 -16.39 -5.30 -4.95
C THR A 580 -16.88 -3.96 -4.42
N LYS A 581 -18.10 -3.92 -3.86
CA LYS A 581 -18.65 -2.72 -3.22
C LYS A 581 -17.94 -2.36 -1.93
N LEU A 582 -17.55 -3.35 -1.14
CA LEU A 582 -16.72 -3.15 0.04
C LEU A 582 -15.40 -2.47 -0.35
N LEU A 583 -14.71 -2.95 -1.40
CA LEU A 583 -13.47 -2.33 -1.87
C LEU A 583 -13.68 -0.89 -2.35
N GLU A 584 -14.77 -0.59 -3.06
CA GLU A 584 -15.12 0.79 -3.45
C GLU A 584 -15.30 1.71 -2.21
N HIS A 585 -15.98 1.25 -1.16
CA HIS A 585 -16.11 2.01 0.09
C HIS A 585 -14.78 2.13 0.85
N MET A 586 -13.96 1.07 0.87
CA MET A 586 -12.61 1.11 1.46
C MET A 586 -11.73 2.14 0.76
N ASP A 587 -11.78 2.23 -0.57
CA ASP A 587 -11.02 3.21 -1.34
C ASP A 587 -11.41 4.66 -0.98
N ILE A 588 -12.70 4.94 -0.74
CA ILE A 588 -13.16 6.27 -0.30
C ILE A 588 -12.47 6.66 1.02
N HIS A 589 -12.46 5.76 2.00
CA HIS A 589 -11.84 6.02 3.31
C HIS A 589 -10.31 6.04 3.26
N LEU A 590 -9.71 5.20 2.42
CA LEU A 590 -8.27 5.25 2.13
C LEU A 590 -7.87 6.65 1.62
N GLN A 591 -8.63 7.22 0.68
CA GLN A 591 -8.35 8.57 0.18
C GLN A 591 -8.52 9.62 1.27
N ARG A 592 -9.51 9.51 2.15
CA ARG A 592 -9.68 10.41 3.31
C ARG A 592 -8.47 10.35 4.24
N LEU A 593 -7.95 9.16 4.54
CA LEU A 593 -6.76 8.99 5.38
C LEU A 593 -5.50 9.54 4.71
N LEU A 594 -5.33 9.32 3.40
CA LEU A 594 -4.22 9.91 2.63
C LEU A 594 -4.31 11.45 2.57
N ALA A 595 -5.52 12.00 2.47
CA ALA A 595 -5.74 13.44 2.51
C ALA A 595 -5.40 14.04 3.89
N LYS A 596 -5.67 13.33 4.99
CA LYS A 596 -5.23 13.73 6.33
C LYS A 596 -3.70 13.84 6.40
N ASP A 597 -2.96 12.88 5.83
CA ASP A 597 -1.49 12.95 5.76
C ASP A 597 -1.00 14.17 4.97
N LEU A 598 -1.70 14.50 3.88
CA LEU A 598 -1.37 15.64 3.01
C LEU A 598 -1.74 16.98 3.65
N SER A 599 -2.77 17.03 4.49
CA SER A 599 -3.22 18.26 5.15
C SER A 599 -2.18 18.87 6.09
N GLU A 600 -1.24 18.07 6.60
CA GLU A 600 -0.11 18.55 7.40
C GLU A 600 0.93 19.30 6.54
N LEU A 601 0.85 19.21 5.20
CA LEU A 601 1.81 19.82 4.26
C LEU A 601 1.36 21.17 3.67
N SER A 602 0.06 21.50 3.66
CA SER A 602 -0.42 22.80 3.13
C SER A 602 -1.79 23.25 3.67
N TRP A 603 -1.99 24.57 3.74
CA TRP A 603 -3.27 25.18 4.15
C TRP A 603 -4.44 24.93 3.18
N LEU A 604 -4.14 24.68 1.89
CA LEU A 604 -5.15 24.32 0.88
C LEU A 604 -5.71 22.91 1.13
N LEU A 605 -4.85 21.97 1.52
CA LEU A 605 -5.26 20.61 1.88
C LEU A 605 -5.94 20.56 3.26
N TRP A 606 -5.58 21.49 4.15
CA TRP A 606 -6.31 21.71 5.41
C TRP A 606 -7.78 22.10 5.18
N LEU A 607 -8.08 22.91 4.15
CA LEU A 607 -9.47 23.25 3.77
C LEU A 607 -10.25 21.99 3.38
N VAL A 608 -9.66 21.09 2.57
CA VAL A 608 -10.30 19.82 2.18
C VAL A 608 -10.64 18.98 3.40
N GLY A 609 -9.71 18.86 4.35
CA GLY A 609 -9.92 18.10 5.59
C GLY A 609 -11.00 18.66 6.53
N ARG A 610 -11.41 19.93 6.39
CA ARG A 610 -12.38 20.61 7.26
C ARG A 610 -13.73 20.92 6.58
N ARG A 611 -13.98 20.40 5.38
CA ARG A 611 -15.21 20.65 4.59
C ARG A 611 -16.49 20.43 5.38
N HIS A 612 -16.66 19.30 6.07
CA HIS A 612 -17.87 19.03 6.84
C HIS A 612 -18.08 20.06 7.97
N ALA A 613 -17.03 20.46 8.68
CA ALA A 613 -17.14 21.49 9.72
C ALA A 613 -17.60 22.83 9.12
N MET A 614 -17.07 23.21 7.94
CA MET A 614 -17.51 24.42 7.25
C MET A 614 -19.00 24.37 6.89
N HIS A 615 -19.54 23.24 6.42
CA HIS A 615 -20.98 23.08 6.17
C HIS A 615 -21.82 23.30 7.43
N HIS A 616 -21.38 22.79 8.59
CA HIS A 616 -22.07 23.01 9.86
C HIS A 616 -22.07 24.49 10.27
N TYR A 617 -20.92 25.17 10.15
CA TYR A 617 -20.83 26.61 10.45
C TYR A 617 -21.72 27.43 9.52
N VAL A 618 -21.75 27.12 8.21
CA VAL A 618 -22.65 27.77 7.25
C VAL A 618 -24.10 27.63 7.69
N LEU A 619 -24.54 26.42 8.05
CA LEU A 619 -25.92 26.17 8.45
C LEU A 619 -26.27 26.95 9.74
N TYR A 620 -25.44 26.86 10.79
CA TYR A 620 -25.70 27.52 12.06
C TYR A 620 -25.67 29.04 11.95
N SER A 621 -24.69 29.61 11.23
CA SER A 621 -24.61 31.05 11.01
C SER A 621 -25.79 31.56 10.17
N SER A 622 -26.24 30.80 9.18
CA SER A 622 -27.42 31.15 8.37
C SER A 622 -28.70 31.12 9.21
N ALA A 623 -28.90 30.07 10.00
CA ALA A 623 -30.05 29.96 10.90
C ALA A 623 -30.07 31.08 11.95
N ALA A 624 -28.91 31.40 12.55
CA ALA A 624 -28.78 32.50 13.50
C ALA A 624 -29.13 33.85 12.85
N ALA A 625 -28.62 34.13 11.66
CA ALA A 625 -28.93 35.36 10.93
C ALA A 625 -30.43 35.50 10.64
N LEU A 626 -31.10 34.40 10.23
CA LEU A 626 -32.54 34.40 9.96
C LEU A 626 -33.36 34.58 11.24
N LEU A 627 -32.97 33.95 12.35
CA LEU A 627 -33.62 34.16 13.65
C LEU A 627 -33.55 35.62 14.12
N LEU A 628 -32.42 36.29 13.89
CA LEU A 628 -32.27 37.72 14.17
C LEU A 628 -33.19 38.59 13.31
N LEU A 629 -33.51 38.14 12.10
CA LEU A 629 -34.43 38.85 11.19
C LEU A 629 -35.91 38.59 11.49
N ILE A 630 -36.28 37.46 12.13
CA ILE A 630 -37.68 37.15 12.48
C ILE A 630 -38.27 38.17 13.48
N VAL A 631 -37.42 38.80 14.30
CA VAL A 631 -37.83 39.84 15.27
C VAL A 631 -38.20 41.17 14.59
N PHE A 632 -37.99 41.29 13.27
CA PHE A 632 -38.26 42.52 12.54
C PHE A 632 -39.75 42.67 12.22
N VAL A 633 -40.38 43.71 12.78
CA VAL A 633 -41.74 44.13 12.42
C VAL A 633 -41.65 45.10 11.26
N GLN A 634 -42.44 44.87 10.21
CA GLN A 634 -42.51 45.74 9.05
C GLN A 634 -43.21 47.06 9.42
N ASP A 635 -42.44 48.15 9.50
CA ASP A 635 -42.95 49.54 9.53
C ASP A 635 -43.52 49.95 8.14
N PRO A 636 -44.42 50.96 8.03
CA PRO A 636 -45.47 51.09 6.99
C PRO A 636 -44.98 51.11 5.52
N PRO A 637 -45.89 50.91 4.53
CA PRO A 637 -45.50 50.39 3.22
C PRO A 637 -44.74 51.46 2.41
N GLY A 638 -43.54 51.11 1.94
CA GLY A 638 -42.87 51.85 0.88
C GLY A 638 -41.37 52.04 1.05
N ARG A 639 -40.81 51.84 2.24
CA ARG A 639 -39.35 51.81 2.43
C ARG A 639 -38.99 50.78 3.47
N TRP A 640 -38.38 49.68 3.01
CA TRP A 640 -37.69 48.76 3.88
C TRP A 640 -36.54 49.52 4.56
N ALA A 641 -36.75 49.98 5.80
CA ALA A 641 -35.70 50.59 6.60
C ALA A 641 -34.80 49.49 7.16
N TRP A 642 -34.10 48.78 6.27
CA TRP A 642 -33.12 47.76 6.62
C TRP A 642 -31.95 48.32 7.47
N GLY A 643 -31.78 49.64 7.55
CA GLY A 643 -30.50 50.24 7.96
C GLY A 643 -30.26 50.52 9.45
N GLY A 644 -31.19 50.23 10.37
CA GLY A 644 -31.13 50.82 11.73
C GLY A 644 -30.99 49.86 12.92
N SER A 645 -31.41 48.61 12.80
CA SER A 645 -31.44 47.71 13.96
C SER A 645 -30.10 47.00 14.14
N VAL A 646 -29.64 46.91 15.39
CA VAL A 646 -28.43 46.15 15.76
C VAL A 646 -28.53 44.70 15.25
N PHE A 647 -29.73 44.13 15.22
CA PHE A 647 -30.00 42.79 14.69
C PHE A 647 -29.77 42.65 13.18
N TYR A 648 -30.15 43.66 12.38
CA TYR A 648 -29.88 43.63 10.95
C TYR A 648 -28.38 43.76 10.65
N ILE A 649 -27.68 44.61 11.39
CA ILE A 649 -26.21 44.73 11.29
C ILE A 649 -25.52 43.41 11.67
N MET A 650 -26.01 42.73 12.71
CA MET A 650 -25.52 41.40 13.08
C MET A 650 -25.77 40.37 11.97
N ALA A 651 -26.95 40.40 11.34
CA ALA A 651 -27.29 39.50 10.23
C ALA A 651 -26.44 39.77 8.96
N THR A 652 -26.12 41.03 8.65
CA THR A 652 -25.22 41.36 7.53
C THR A 652 -23.77 40.93 7.82
N VAL A 653 -23.29 41.07 9.05
CA VAL A 653 -21.97 40.56 9.46
C VAL A 653 -21.91 39.03 9.33
N LEU A 654 -22.96 38.32 9.76
CA LEU A 654 -23.07 36.87 9.58
C LEU A 654 -23.12 36.47 8.10
N SER A 655 -23.75 37.29 7.24
CA SER A 655 -23.78 37.04 5.78
C SER A 655 -22.37 37.07 5.15
N VAL A 656 -21.51 37.97 5.61
CA VAL A 656 -20.09 38.02 5.17
C VAL A 656 -19.34 36.77 5.62
N ALA A 657 -19.57 36.30 6.84
CA ALA A 657 -18.97 35.07 7.35
C ALA A 657 -19.43 33.83 6.54
N VAL A 658 -20.73 33.74 6.24
CA VAL A 658 -21.29 32.65 5.42
C VAL A 658 -20.73 32.68 3.99
N LEU A 659 -20.53 33.86 3.39
CA LEU A 659 -19.90 33.98 2.08
C LEU A 659 -18.46 33.45 2.10
N ALA A 660 -17.67 33.81 3.11
CA ALA A 660 -16.30 33.32 3.25
C ALA A 660 -16.24 31.79 3.40
N LEU A 661 -17.13 31.21 4.21
CA LEU A 661 -17.22 29.76 4.39
C LEU A 661 -17.70 29.05 3.11
N SER A 662 -18.67 29.62 2.39
CA SER A 662 -19.18 29.06 1.13
C SER A 662 -18.12 29.04 0.03
N LEU A 663 -17.30 30.10 -0.05
CA LEU A 663 -16.12 30.13 -0.93
C LEU A 663 -15.08 29.08 -0.52
N GLY A 664 -14.85 28.88 0.78
CA GLY A 664 -13.97 27.84 1.31
C GLY A 664 -14.45 26.43 0.93
N ILE A 665 -15.76 26.16 1.04
CA ILE A 665 -16.37 24.88 0.62
C ILE A 665 -16.19 24.67 -0.89
N LEU A 666 -16.51 25.68 -1.71
CA LEU A 666 -16.35 25.60 -3.17
C LEU A 666 -14.89 25.33 -3.55
N ALA A 667 -13.95 26.06 -2.96
CA ALA A 667 -12.52 25.84 -3.16
C ALA A 667 -12.11 24.42 -2.76
N SER A 668 -12.59 23.93 -1.61
CA SER A 668 -12.27 22.58 -1.12
C SER A 668 -12.74 21.49 -2.08
N LEU A 669 -13.94 21.62 -2.67
CA LEU A 669 -14.49 20.66 -3.63
C LEU A 669 -13.71 20.67 -4.96
N VAL A 670 -13.33 21.87 -5.44
CA VAL A 670 -12.53 22.00 -6.65
C VAL A 670 -11.13 21.39 -6.45
N ILE A 671 -10.50 21.63 -5.29
CA ILE A 671 -9.18 21.06 -4.96
C ILE A 671 -9.24 19.53 -4.87
N ASP A 672 -10.25 18.99 -4.16
CA ASP A 672 -10.47 17.55 -4.01
C ASP A 672 -10.62 16.87 -5.38
N LYS A 673 -11.40 17.48 -6.29
CA LYS A 673 -11.64 16.94 -7.63
C LYS A 673 -10.44 17.09 -8.58
N MET A 674 -9.69 18.19 -8.48
CA MET A 674 -8.41 18.35 -9.21
C MET A 674 -7.35 17.33 -8.76
N HIS A 675 -7.28 17.05 -7.46
CA HIS A 675 -6.40 16.01 -6.92
C HIS A 675 -6.83 14.62 -7.39
N TRP A 676 -8.14 14.33 -7.40
CA TRP A 676 -8.70 13.05 -7.83
C TRP A 676 -8.50 12.76 -9.32
N ASN A 677 -8.76 13.74 -10.21
CA ASN A 677 -8.54 13.57 -11.65
C ASN A 677 -7.05 13.42 -12.02
N SER A 678 -6.13 13.81 -11.12
CA SER A 678 -4.69 13.55 -11.27
C SER A 678 -4.28 12.15 -10.76
N CYS A 679 -5.09 11.53 -9.90
CA CYS A 679 -4.84 10.20 -9.29
C CYS A 679 -5.65 9.06 -9.96
N ALA A 680 -6.74 9.37 -10.66
CA ALA A 680 -7.58 8.38 -11.33
C ALA A 680 -6.85 7.76 -12.54
N THR A 681 -6.65 6.45 -12.49
CA THR A 681 -5.90 5.66 -13.47
C THR A 681 -6.72 5.23 -14.68
N ASP A 682 -8.00 5.59 -14.75
CA ASP A 682 -8.90 5.28 -15.88
C ASP A 682 -8.86 6.37 -16.97
N MET A 683 -7.66 6.78 -17.37
CA MET A 683 -7.46 7.66 -18.53
C MET A 683 -7.10 6.86 -19.78
N THR A 684 -7.86 7.12 -20.85
CA THR A 684 -7.65 6.56 -22.19
C THR A 684 -6.22 6.89 -22.70
N PRO A 685 -5.64 6.10 -23.63
CA PRO A 685 -4.25 6.28 -24.07
C PRO A 685 -3.92 7.69 -24.58
N GLY A 686 -4.91 8.41 -25.13
CA GLY A 686 -4.74 9.80 -25.59
C GLY A 686 -4.62 10.84 -24.46
N GLN A 687 -5.07 10.54 -23.24
CA GLN A 687 -4.99 11.42 -22.08
C GLN A 687 -3.71 11.20 -21.24
N ARG A 688 -2.97 10.11 -21.50
CA ARG A 688 -1.74 9.73 -20.79
C ARG A 688 -0.49 10.50 -21.20
N ALA A 689 -0.51 11.18 -22.35
CA ALA A 689 0.64 11.95 -22.85
C ALA A 689 0.85 13.31 -22.14
N LEU A 690 -0.01 13.68 -21.17
CA LEU A 690 -0.22 15.08 -20.77
C LEU A 690 -0.14 15.34 -19.24
N SER A 691 0.49 14.43 -18.47
CA SER A 691 0.63 14.55 -17.00
C SER A 691 1.74 15.52 -16.52
N GLY A 692 2.06 16.57 -17.27
CA GLY A 692 3.21 17.44 -17.05
C GLY A 692 3.05 18.58 -16.01
N ILE A 693 1.97 18.63 -15.23
CA ILE A 693 1.68 19.80 -14.35
C ILE A 693 2.20 19.61 -12.90
N SER A 694 2.63 18.40 -12.49
CA SER A 694 3.07 18.18 -11.10
C SER A 694 4.37 18.92 -10.73
N SER A 695 5.14 19.39 -11.72
CA SER A 695 6.41 20.10 -11.52
C SER A 695 6.25 21.57 -11.11
N LEU A 696 5.08 22.18 -11.35
CA LEU A 696 4.85 23.61 -11.12
C LEU A 696 4.38 23.94 -9.69
N LEU A 697 3.88 22.95 -8.95
CA LEU A 697 3.36 23.12 -7.58
C LEU A 697 4.25 22.52 -6.48
N GLY A 698 5.43 21.98 -6.82
CA GLY A 698 6.39 21.50 -5.84
C GLY A 698 5.94 20.27 -5.04
N PHE A 699 4.97 19.50 -5.53
CA PHE A 699 4.50 18.27 -4.88
C PHE A 699 5.35 17.07 -5.30
N PRO A 700 5.96 16.32 -4.35
CA PRO A 700 6.61 15.06 -4.67
C PRO A 700 5.55 13.96 -4.86
N MET A 701 5.09 13.74 -6.09
CA MET A 701 4.32 12.54 -6.43
C MET A 701 5.26 11.47 -7.01
N LYS A 702 5.28 10.29 -6.38
CA LYS A 702 5.79 9.05 -6.99
C LYS A 702 4.78 8.62 -8.07
N SER A 703 4.97 9.08 -9.31
CA SER A 703 4.22 8.53 -10.44
C SER A 703 4.80 7.17 -10.83
N LYS A 704 3.91 6.19 -11.05
CA LYS A 704 4.25 4.85 -11.56
C LYS A 704 4.49 4.92 -13.08
N PRO A 705 5.53 4.28 -13.62
CA PRO A 705 5.57 3.92 -15.02
C PRO A 705 4.76 2.64 -15.25
N THR A 706 3.77 2.68 -16.14
CA THR A 706 3.12 1.47 -16.66
C THR A 706 3.92 0.95 -17.85
N SER A 707 4.72 -0.09 -17.67
CA SER A 707 5.24 -0.90 -18.78
C SER A 707 4.58 -2.29 -18.72
N ASN A 708 3.70 -2.58 -19.68
CA ASN A 708 3.21 -3.93 -19.93
C ASN A 708 3.53 -4.28 -21.39
N PRO A 709 4.49 -5.17 -21.68
CA PRO A 709 4.91 -5.47 -23.05
C PRO A 709 4.03 -6.53 -23.74
N ASN A 710 2.98 -7.06 -23.10
CA ASN A 710 2.18 -8.15 -23.65
C ASN A 710 0.72 -7.74 -23.93
N LYS A 711 0.49 -6.98 -25.00
CA LYS A 711 -0.81 -6.96 -25.70
C LYS A 711 -0.58 -7.04 -27.21
N VAL A 712 -0.74 -8.25 -27.74
CA VAL A 712 -0.98 -8.49 -29.16
C VAL A 712 -2.40 -8.02 -29.46
N HIS A 713 -2.55 -6.90 -30.15
CA HIS A 713 -3.85 -6.40 -30.60
C HIS A 713 -4.34 -7.22 -31.80
N HIS A 714 -5.44 -7.95 -31.62
CA HIS A 714 -6.35 -8.29 -32.72
C HIS A 714 -7.11 -7.01 -33.13
N PHE A 715 -7.06 -6.67 -34.42
CA PHE A 715 -7.76 -5.55 -35.04
C PHE A 715 -9.17 -6.00 -35.44
N ASP A 716 -10.21 -5.35 -34.90
CA ASP A 716 -11.57 -5.31 -35.46
C ASP A 716 -11.85 -3.89 -35.98
N PRO A 717 -12.30 -3.68 -37.23
CA PRO A 717 -12.52 -2.35 -37.79
C PRO A 717 -14.02 -2.00 -37.82
N ALA A 718 -14.51 -1.23 -36.85
CA ALA A 718 -15.80 -0.54 -36.96
C ALA A 718 -15.94 0.60 -35.94
N ASN A 719 -15.41 1.78 -36.26
CA ASN A 719 -16.08 3.09 -36.13
C ASN A 719 -15.07 4.22 -36.29
N ALA A 720 -14.94 4.66 -37.54
CA ALA A 720 -14.29 5.90 -37.93
C ALA A 720 -15.35 7.01 -38.00
N THR A 721 -15.21 8.05 -37.17
CA THR A 721 -15.61 9.43 -37.53
C THR A 721 -14.92 10.42 -36.59
N ALA A 722 -13.82 11.03 -37.05
CA ALA A 722 -13.50 12.47 -36.94
C ALA A 722 -11.99 12.72 -37.18
N GLY A 723 -11.69 13.07 -38.43
CA GLY A 723 -10.47 13.67 -38.98
C GLY A 723 -9.23 13.87 -38.12
N ALA A 724 -8.23 13.00 -38.31
CA ALA A 724 -6.82 13.35 -38.25
C ALA A 724 -6.23 13.19 -39.65
N ALA A 725 -5.79 14.29 -40.26
CA ALA A 725 -5.10 14.28 -41.54
C ALA A 725 -3.65 13.82 -41.35
N ASN A 726 -3.39 12.59 -41.80
CA ASN A 726 -2.17 12.00 -42.36
C ASN A 726 -0.86 12.83 -42.29
N PHE A 727 0.12 12.27 -41.59
CA PHE A 727 1.49 12.16 -42.09
C PHE A 727 2.09 10.85 -41.55
N ASP A 728 1.81 9.75 -42.22
CA ASP A 728 2.68 8.57 -42.26
C ASP A 728 2.26 7.72 -43.46
N SER A 729 3.09 7.74 -44.51
CA SER A 729 2.95 6.82 -45.63
C SER A 729 4.32 6.30 -46.05
N ALA A 730 4.40 4.97 -46.06
CA ALA A 730 5.30 4.11 -46.82
C ALA A 730 6.70 3.81 -46.25
N ILE A 731 6.80 2.64 -45.60
CA ILE A 731 7.94 1.73 -45.81
C ILE A 731 7.36 0.43 -46.34
N ASP A 732 7.52 0.21 -47.64
CA ASP A 732 7.34 -1.08 -48.29
C ASP A 732 8.69 -1.79 -48.38
N ILE A 733 8.72 -3.07 -48.04
CA ILE A 733 9.91 -3.92 -47.95
C ILE A 733 10.16 -4.57 -49.32
N SER A 734 11.36 -4.40 -49.88
CA SER A 734 11.91 -5.36 -50.85
C SER A 734 13.39 -5.64 -50.57
N LEU A 735 13.67 -6.92 -50.31
CA LEU A 735 14.99 -7.51 -50.09
C LEU A 735 15.94 -7.31 -51.28
N GLY A 736 17.20 -6.96 -50.99
CA GLY A 736 18.32 -6.96 -51.93
C GLY A 736 19.66 -7.05 -51.19
N GLN A 737 20.50 -7.98 -51.63
CA GLN A 737 21.77 -8.41 -51.03
C GLN A 737 22.88 -7.33 -51.08
N ASN A 738 23.83 -7.42 -50.13
CA ASN A 738 25.14 -6.72 -49.97
C ASN A 738 25.19 -5.63 -48.86
N ALA A 739 25.97 -5.91 -47.80
CA ALA A 739 26.26 -5.04 -46.65
C ALA A 739 27.22 -3.85 -46.99
N PRO A 740 27.51 -2.87 -46.10
CA PRO A 740 27.06 -2.67 -44.71
C PRO A 740 26.60 -1.22 -44.39
N GLN A 741 25.48 -1.03 -43.68
CA GLN A 741 25.25 0.21 -42.91
C GLN A 741 24.62 -0.10 -41.55
N ILE A 742 25.49 -0.19 -40.55
CA ILE A 742 25.15 -0.09 -39.14
C ILE A 742 24.77 1.37 -38.88
N LYS A 743 23.49 1.71 -39.10
CA LYS A 743 22.93 3.00 -38.66
C LYS A 743 21.48 2.91 -38.16
N ALA A 744 20.93 1.69 -38.05
CA ALA A 744 19.50 1.49 -37.78
C ALA A 744 19.15 0.92 -36.39
N ILE A 745 20.11 0.75 -35.48
CA ILE A 745 19.81 0.23 -34.11
C ILE A 745 19.65 1.35 -33.07
N ALA A 746 19.98 2.60 -33.42
CA ALA A 746 19.82 3.76 -32.53
C ALA A 746 18.41 4.41 -32.55
N GLY A 747 17.45 3.84 -33.29
CA GLY A 747 16.18 4.51 -33.63
C GLY A 747 14.94 4.13 -32.83
N ALA A 748 14.99 3.16 -31.91
CA ALA A 748 13.79 2.61 -31.27
C ALA A 748 13.85 2.58 -29.73
N VAL A 749 14.40 3.65 -29.12
CA VAL A 749 14.24 3.92 -27.70
C VAL A 749 13.13 4.97 -27.56
N PRO A 750 12.06 4.73 -26.77
CA PRO A 750 11.02 5.74 -26.57
C PRO A 750 11.67 6.98 -25.95
N ARG A 751 11.71 8.08 -26.73
CA ARG A 751 12.05 9.40 -26.21
C ARG A 751 10.89 9.88 -25.34
N LEU A 752 11.20 10.44 -24.18
CA LEU A 752 10.25 11.23 -23.40
C LEU A 752 9.62 12.32 -24.30
N PRO A 753 8.33 12.67 -24.13
CA PRO A 753 7.69 13.70 -24.93
C PRO A 753 8.46 15.02 -24.80
N GLN A 754 8.70 15.66 -25.95
CA GLN A 754 9.34 16.98 -26.01
C GLN A 754 8.42 18.04 -25.40
N ASP A 755 8.80 18.58 -24.24
CA ASP A 755 8.20 19.82 -23.72
C ASP A 755 8.79 21.01 -24.49
N GLY A 756 8.02 21.54 -25.44
CA GLY A 756 8.35 22.78 -26.12
C GLY A 756 7.33 23.11 -27.20
N SER A 757 6.44 24.06 -26.94
CA SER A 757 5.44 24.67 -27.83
C SER A 757 4.11 23.94 -28.07
N GLY A 758 4.02 22.61 -27.93
CA GLY A 758 2.75 21.87 -28.03
C GLY A 758 1.97 21.77 -26.70
N SER A 759 2.62 22.02 -25.57
CA SER A 759 2.07 21.75 -24.24
C SER A 759 0.97 22.74 -23.83
N SER A 760 1.03 24.02 -24.19
CA SER A 760 0.07 25.03 -23.68
C SER A 760 -1.37 24.79 -24.15
N LEU A 761 -1.57 24.37 -25.40
CA LEU A 761 -2.91 24.11 -25.95
C LEU A 761 -3.53 22.85 -25.36
N HIS A 762 -2.74 21.80 -25.17
CA HIS A 762 -3.19 20.58 -24.49
C HIS A 762 -3.42 20.82 -23.00
N THR A 763 -2.57 21.62 -22.33
CA THR A 763 -2.75 22.01 -20.93
C THR A 763 -4.05 22.80 -20.76
N ALA A 764 -4.34 23.74 -21.67
CA ALA A 764 -5.60 24.49 -21.68
C ALA A 764 -6.80 23.57 -21.93
N ALA A 765 -6.72 22.64 -22.89
CA ALA A 765 -7.78 21.67 -23.14
C ALA A 765 -8.03 20.74 -21.93
N HIS A 766 -6.98 20.33 -21.22
CA HIS A 766 -7.08 19.54 -19.99
C HIS A 766 -7.69 20.34 -18.83
N VAL A 767 -7.26 21.58 -18.63
CA VAL A 767 -7.84 22.48 -17.63
C VAL A 767 -9.31 22.74 -17.94
N CYS A 768 -9.68 22.94 -19.20
CA CYS A 768 -11.07 23.08 -19.64
C CYS A 768 -11.86 21.79 -19.42
N ALA A 769 -11.32 20.61 -19.74
CA ALA A 769 -12.01 19.34 -19.53
C ALA A 769 -12.24 19.06 -18.04
N ILE A 770 -11.23 19.30 -17.19
CA ILE A 770 -11.35 19.16 -15.74
C ILE A 770 -12.33 20.19 -15.18
N ALA A 771 -12.31 21.43 -15.67
CA ALA A 771 -13.26 22.46 -15.26
C ALA A 771 -14.70 22.09 -15.65
N ILE A 772 -14.92 21.57 -16.86
CA ILE A 772 -16.24 21.13 -17.34
C ILE A 772 -16.73 19.94 -16.50
N ASP A 773 -15.90 18.91 -16.32
CA ASP A 773 -16.23 17.74 -15.49
C ASP A 773 -16.46 18.10 -14.01
N SER A 774 -15.75 19.11 -13.51
CA SER A 774 -15.96 19.62 -12.15
C SER A 774 -17.27 20.40 -12.05
N VAL A 775 -17.61 21.25 -13.02
CA VAL A 775 -18.85 22.04 -13.01
C VAL A 775 -20.10 21.18 -13.23
N LEU A 776 -19.99 20.08 -13.98
CA LEU A 776 -21.08 19.12 -14.18
C LEU A 776 -21.35 18.25 -12.95
N ASP A 777 -20.51 18.31 -11.92
CA ASP A 777 -20.78 17.65 -10.66
C ASP A 777 -21.93 18.34 -9.92
N LEU A 778 -22.92 17.55 -9.50
CA LEU A 778 -24.06 18.06 -8.75
C LEU A 778 -23.63 18.71 -7.42
N ALA A 779 -22.57 18.21 -6.78
CA ALA A 779 -22.06 18.78 -5.53
C ALA A 779 -21.39 20.14 -5.74
N VAL A 780 -20.60 20.29 -6.81
CA VAL A 780 -19.96 21.56 -7.17
C VAL A 780 -21.00 22.58 -7.62
N LEU A 781 -21.99 22.15 -8.41
CA LEU A 781 -23.09 23.01 -8.84
C LEU A 781 -23.90 23.51 -7.64
N HIS A 782 -24.19 22.64 -6.67
CA HIS A 782 -24.86 23.03 -5.43
C HIS A 782 -24.02 24.04 -4.62
N ALA A 783 -22.72 23.80 -4.44
CA ALA A 783 -21.84 24.72 -3.72
C ALA A 783 -21.69 26.08 -4.45
N LEU A 784 -21.68 26.08 -5.78
CA LEU A 784 -21.67 27.29 -6.60
C LEU A 784 -22.98 28.09 -6.40
N ALA A 785 -24.13 27.42 -6.47
CA ALA A 785 -25.42 28.06 -6.23
C ALA A 785 -25.51 28.68 -4.83
N MET A 786 -25.03 27.98 -3.79
CA MET A 786 -24.94 28.50 -2.43
C MET A 786 -24.04 29.74 -2.34
N THR A 787 -22.88 29.70 -3.00
CA THR A 787 -21.98 30.85 -3.06
C THR A 787 -22.64 32.06 -3.71
N VAL A 788 -23.40 31.87 -4.80
CA VAL A 788 -24.18 32.94 -5.44
C VAL A 788 -25.24 33.50 -4.47
N MET A 789 -25.97 32.65 -3.75
CA MET A 789 -26.94 33.08 -2.76
C MET A 789 -26.29 33.84 -1.59
N ALA A 790 -25.07 33.49 -1.20
CA ALA A 790 -24.31 34.21 -0.17
C ALA A 790 -23.87 35.60 -0.66
N VAL A 791 -23.49 35.73 -1.94
CA VAL A 791 -23.20 37.04 -2.56
C VAL A 791 -24.46 37.92 -2.57
N LEU A 792 -25.61 37.36 -2.95
CA LEU A 792 -26.89 38.07 -2.89
C LEU A 792 -27.30 38.45 -1.47
N ALA A 793 -26.94 37.62 -0.47
CA ALA A 793 -27.19 37.92 0.94
C ALA A 793 -26.45 39.16 1.43
N VAL A 794 -25.19 39.32 1.01
CA VAL A 794 -24.37 40.49 1.35
C VAL A 794 -24.79 41.73 0.56
N TRP A 795 -25.09 41.58 -0.74
CA TRP A 795 -25.32 42.71 -1.63
C TRP A 795 -26.76 43.25 -1.60
N MET A 796 -27.76 42.37 -1.46
CA MET A 796 -29.18 42.74 -1.51
C MET A 796 -29.86 42.68 -0.14
N SER A 797 -29.89 41.51 0.50
CA SER A 797 -30.61 41.29 1.76
C SER A 797 -30.16 39.99 2.43
N PRO A 798 -29.90 39.96 3.75
CA PRO A 798 -29.54 38.72 4.44
C PRO A 798 -30.60 37.61 4.39
N LEU A 799 -31.84 37.89 3.93
CA LEU A 799 -32.87 36.88 3.70
C LEU A 799 -32.46 35.79 2.69
N PHE A 800 -31.55 36.10 1.75
CA PHE A 800 -31.02 35.09 0.82
C PHE A 800 -30.25 33.96 1.54
N LEU A 801 -29.88 34.12 2.81
CA LEU A 801 -29.33 33.05 3.65
C LEU A 801 -30.33 31.91 3.88
N ALA A 802 -31.64 32.11 3.67
CA ALA A 802 -32.64 31.04 3.75
C ALA A 802 -32.32 29.85 2.82
N ALA A 803 -31.71 30.10 1.66
CA ALA A 803 -31.30 29.04 0.75
C ALA A 803 -30.26 28.09 1.37
N HIS A 804 -29.40 28.59 2.26
CA HIS A 804 -28.36 27.78 2.92
C HIS A 804 -28.93 26.80 3.95
N LEU A 805 -30.21 26.94 4.35
CA LEU A 805 -30.88 25.92 5.14
C LEU A 805 -31.03 24.59 4.36
N THR A 806 -31.00 24.63 3.03
CA THR A 806 -31.07 23.41 2.21
C THR A 806 -29.82 22.53 2.32
N VAL A 807 -28.70 23.06 2.84
CA VAL A 807 -27.51 22.26 3.23
C VAL A 807 -27.87 21.17 4.23
N PHE A 808 -28.91 21.37 5.06
CA PHE A 808 -29.43 20.34 5.95
C PHE A 808 -29.78 19.05 5.21
N PHE A 809 -30.41 19.16 4.05
CA PHE A 809 -30.85 18.00 3.27
C PHE A 809 -29.72 17.25 2.57
N THR A 810 -28.58 17.91 2.32
CA THR A 810 -27.43 17.28 1.65
C THR A 810 -26.42 16.71 2.63
N GLU A 811 -26.21 17.34 3.78
CA GLU A 811 -25.14 16.99 4.71
C GLU A 811 -25.60 16.11 5.88
N PHE A 812 -26.82 16.32 6.39
CA PHE A 812 -27.32 15.62 7.58
C PHE A 812 -28.09 14.38 7.21
N ASP A 813 -27.93 13.30 7.98
CA ASP A 813 -28.51 12.01 7.64
C ASP A 813 -30.04 12.01 7.66
N ALA A 814 -30.65 12.70 8.65
CA ALA A 814 -32.10 12.91 8.67
C ALA A 814 -32.62 13.59 7.38
N GLY A 815 -31.87 14.59 6.89
CA GLY A 815 -32.19 15.29 5.65
C GLY A 815 -32.01 14.41 4.41
N LYS A 816 -30.94 13.62 4.33
CA LYS A 816 -30.68 12.66 3.25
C LYS A 816 -31.76 11.59 3.18
N THR A 817 -32.25 11.10 4.32
CA THR A 817 -33.36 10.13 4.38
C THR A 817 -34.64 10.70 3.78
N ILE A 818 -34.96 11.96 4.08
CA ILE A 818 -36.13 12.65 3.48
C ILE A 818 -35.94 12.78 1.96
N LEU A 819 -34.76 13.21 1.49
CA LEU A 819 -34.49 13.30 0.04
C LEU A 819 -34.54 11.93 -0.63
N ARG A 820 -34.07 10.87 0.02
CA ARG A 820 -34.15 9.50 -0.50
C ARG A 820 -35.60 9.06 -0.63
N ALA A 821 -36.44 9.32 0.37
CA ALA A 821 -37.87 9.01 0.32
C ALA A 821 -38.57 9.74 -0.85
N LEU A 822 -38.27 11.04 -1.03
CA LEU A 822 -38.79 11.82 -2.14
C LEU A 822 -38.31 11.33 -3.51
N LYS A 823 -37.08 10.79 -3.61
CA LYS A 823 -36.58 10.21 -4.86
C LYS A 823 -37.29 8.89 -5.20
N ILE A 824 -37.59 8.06 -4.22
CA ILE A 824 -38.32 6.80 -4.40
C ILE A 824 -39.77 7.08 -4.80
N ALA A 825 -40.46 7.98 -4.09
CA ALA A 825 -41.86 8.31 -4.35
C ALA A 825 -42.06 9.32 -5.50
N GLY A 826 -41.03 10.02 -5.94
CA GLY A 826 -41.16 11.27 -6.71
C GLY A 826 -41.90 11.14 -8.03
N LEU A 827 -41.62 10.11 -8.83
CA LEU A 827 -42.29 9.89 -10.11
C LEU A 827 -43.77 9.47 -9.92
N PRO A 828 -44.09 8.45 -9.10
CA PRO A 828 -45.49 8.13 -8.75
C PRO A 828 -46.26 9.32 -8.17
N LEU A 829 -45.61 10.15 -7.35
CA LEU A 829 -46.20 11.33 -6.74
C LEU A 829 -46.55 12.38 -7.81
N LEU A 830 -45.65 12.61 -8.77
CA LEU A 830 -45.85 13.54 -9.89
C LEU A 830 -47.00 13.07 -10.79
N GLU A 831 -47.04 11.77 -11.12
CA GLU A 831 -48.11 11.18 -11.94
C GLU A 831 -49.47 11.29 -11.24
N THR A 832 -49.53 10.98 -9.94
CA THR A 832 -50.76 11.11 -9.12
C THR A 832 -51.21 12.56 -9.01
N SER A 833 -50.26 13.49 -8.83
CA SER A 833 -50.54 14.93 -8.79
C SER A 833 -51.07 15.44 -10.12
N LEU A 834 -50.54 14.95 -11.25
CA LEU A 834 -51.02 15.30 -12.59
C LEU A 834 -52.47 14.82 -12.81
N VAL A 835 -52.78 13.59 -12.43
CA VAL A 835 -54.16 13.06 -12.47
C VAL A 835 -55.09 13.89 -11.57
N GLY A 836 -54.62 14.28 -10.39
CA GLY A 836 -55.33 15.16 -9.46
C GLY A 836 -55.65 16.53 -10.05
N ILE A 837 -54.65 17.21 -10.59
CA ILE A 837 -54.81 18.52 -11.24
C ILE A 837 -55.75 18.41 -12.44
N LEU A 838 -55.61 17.35 -13.26
CA LEU A 838 -56.51 17.10 -14.39
C LEU A 838 -57.96 16.91 -13.92
N ALA A 839 -58.17 16.14 -12.86
CA ALA A 839 -59.49 15.97 -12.26
C ALA A 839 -60.07 17.32 -11.80
N ILE A 840 -59.30 18.12 -11.06
CA ILE A 840 -59.74 19.45 -10.61
C ILE A 840 -60.09 20.36 -11.80
N VAL A 841 -59.29 20.35 -12.88
CA VAL A 841 -59.57 21.11 -14.10
C VAL A 841 -60.88 20.65 -14.76
N ILE A 842 -61.14 19.35 -14.87
CA ILE A 842 -62.39 18.83 -15.41
C ILE A 842 -63.58 19.30 -14.57
N PHE A 843 -63.48 19.20 -13.24
CA PHE A 843 -64.52 19.71 -12.33
C PHE A 843 -64.71 21.22 -12.47
N SER A 844 -63.65 22.00 -12.67
CA SER A 844 -63.77 23.45 -12.87
C SER A 844 -64.49 23.82 -14.18
N ILE A 845 -64.29 23.04 -15.26
CA ILE A 845 -65.00 23.25 -16.54
C ILE A 845 -66.47 22.89 -16.38
N VAL A 846 -66.77 21.76 -15.74
CA VAL A 846 -68.15 21.33 -15.44
C VAL A 846 -68.85 22.35 -14.56
N SER A 847 -68.15 22.89 -13.57
CA SER A 847 -68.64 23.96 -12.70
C SER A 847 -69.00 25.22 -13.47
N PHE A 848 -68.10 25.66 -14.36
CA PHE A 848 -68.33 26.83 -15.21
C PHE A 848 -69.54 26.64 -16.13
N GLU A 849 -69.68 25.49 -16.79
CA GLU A 849 -70.80 25.25 -17.71
C GLU A 849 -72.15 25.06 -16.99
N LEU A 850 -72.15 24.40 -15.83
CA LEU A 850 -73.39 24.06 -15.13
C LEU A 850 -73.87 25.17 -14.19
N PHE A 851 -72.98 25.86 -13.48
CA PHE A 851 -73.32 26.74 -12.36
C PHE A 851 -73.02 28.23 -12.60
N HIS A 852 -72.29 28.60 -13.65
CA HIS A 852 -72.06 30.02 -14.01
C HIS A 852 -73.36 30.71 -14.40
N GLY A 853 -73.60 31.91 -13.87
CA GLY A 853 -74.75 32.76 -14.21
C GLY A 853 -76.14 32.24 -13.78
N LYS A 854 -76.24 31.05 -13.17
CA LYS A 854 -77.50 30.42 -12.75
C LYS A 854 -77.75 30.47 -11.22
N ARG A 855 -76.96 31.25 -10.49
CA ARG A 855 -77.12 31.49 -9.04
C ARG A 855 -78.08 32.67 -8.80
N ASP A 856 -78.77 32.68 -7.66
CA ASP A 856 -79.67 33.78 -7.27
C ASP A 856 -78.90 35.12 -7.27
N GLN A 857 -79.55 36.22 -7.68
CA GLN A 857 -78.90 37.53 -7.99
C GLN A 857 -78.13 38.17 -6.82
N ASP A 858 -78.38 37.73 -5.58
CA ASP A 858 -77.75 38.24 -4.36
C ASP A 858 -76.58 37.38 -3.85
N ALA A 859 -76.30 36.23 -4.47
CA ALA A 859 -75.27 35.31 -4.00
C ALA A 859 -73.94 35.49 -4.76
N PRO A 860 -72.78 35.51 -4.07
CA PRO A 860 -71.48 35.67 -4.72
C PRO A 860 -71.21 34.51 -5.68
N GLN A 861 -70.89 34.84 -6.93
CA GLN A 861 -70.48 33.84 -7.91
C GLN A 861 -69.06 33.34 -7.59
N PRO A 862 -68.78 32.03 -7.68
CA PRO A 862 -67.46 31.48 -7.37
C PRO A 862 -66.37 31.95 -8.35
N CYS A 863 -66.76 32.30 -9.58
CA CYS A 863 -65.87 32.69 -10.66
C CYS A 863 -66.65 33.45 -11.76
N GLU A 864 -66.02 34.45 -12.41
CA GLU A 864 -66.65 35.18 -13.53
C GLU A 864 -66.15 34.69 -14.89
N THR A 865 -64.89 34.26 -14.97
CA THR A 865 -64.25 33.76 -16.19
C THR A 865 -63.82 32.31 -16.02
N LEU A 866 -63.67 31.57 -17.13
CA LEU A 866 -63.17 30.19 -17.09
C LEU A 866 -61.79 30.11 -16.41
N TYR A 867 -60.90 31.06 -16.68
CA TYR A 867 -59.60 31.14 -16.02
C TYR A 867 -59.73 31.32 -14.51
N GLN A 868 -60.58 32.25 -14.07
CA GLN A 868 -60.87 32.44 -12.65
C GLN A 868 -61.48 31.17 -12.05
N CYS A 869 -62.35 30.46 -12.79
CA CYS A 869 -62.94 29.22 -12.28
C CYS A 869 -61.92 28.12 -12.08
N VAL A 870 -61.06 27.88 -13.07
CA VAL A 870 -59.94 26.92 -12.97
C VAL A 870 -59.01 27.29 -11.82
N ALA A 871 -58.62 28.57 -11.71
CA ALA A 871 -57.72 29.04 -10.65
C ALA A 871 -58.34 28.92 -9.25
N THR A 872 -59.59 29.34 -9.07
CA THR A 872 -60.27 29.22 -7.77
C THR A 872 -60.49 27.76 -7.39
N HIS A 873 -60.88 26.89 -8.33
CA HIS A 873 -61.06 25.45 -8.07
C HIS A 873 -59.71 24.75 -7.79
N LEU A 874 -58.62 25.18 -8.41
CA LEU A 874 -57.28 24.65 -8.13
C LEU A 874 -56.81 25.05 -6.72
N ILE A 875 -56.97 26.32 -6.35
CA ILE A 875 -56.54 26.83 -5.04
C ILE A 875 -57.40 26.22 -3.91
N THR A 876 -58.73 26.32 -4.01
CA THR A 876 -59.66 25.80 -3.00
C THR A 876 -59.71 24.28 -3.00
N GLY A 877 -59.62 23.64 -4.18
CA GLY A 877 -59.54 22.19 -4.29
C GLY A 877 -58.30 21.64 -3.62
N MET A 878 -57.12 22.22 -3.86
CA MET A 878 -55.88 21.70 -3.28
C MET A 878 -55.66 22.05 -1.80
N TYR A 879 -56.07 23.24 -1.35
CA TYR A 879 -55.72 23.76 -0.01
C TYR A 879 -56.91 23.97 0.93
N GLY A 880 -58.14 24.06 0.41
CA GLY A 880 -59.34 24.42 1.18
C GLY A 880 -60.44 23.36 1.11
N ASP A 881 -61.64 23.72 1.58
CA ASP A 881 -62.83 22.92 1.35
C ASP A 881 -63.51 23.38 0.06
N PHE A 882 -63.81 22.43 -0.82
CA PHE A 882 -64.54 22.70 -2.05
C PHE A 882 -65.96 23.23 -1.78
N ALA A 883 -66.53 22.90 -0.62
CA ALA A 883 -67.82 23.41 -0.18
C ALA A 883 -67.81 24.94 -0.04
N ASP A 884 -66.67 25.56 0.30
CA ASP A 884 -66.55 27.01 0.52
C ASP A 884 -66.81 27.83 -0.75
N LEU A 885 -66.64 27.23 -1.94
CA LEU A 885 -66.98 27.86 -3.22
C LEU A 885 -68.50 28.04 -3.41
N TYR A 886 -69.29 27.16 -2.79
CA TYR A 886 -70.73 27.07 -2.99
C TYR A 886 -71.54 27.43 -1.74
N ALA A 887 -70.91 27.50 -0.57
CA ALA A 887 -71.53 27.98 0.66
C ALA A 887 -71.74 29.50 0.63
N ASP A 888 -72.94 29.95 1.03
CA ASP A 888 -73.17 31.38 1.30
C ASP A 888 -72.55 31.73 2.67
N GLU A 889 -71.73 32.79 2.73
CA GLU A 889 -71.02 33.25 3.94
C GLU A 889 -70.16 32.19 4.66
N GLY A 890 -69.82 31.07 4.01
CA GLY A 890 -69.09 29.95 4.62
C GLY A 890 -69.95 29.00 5.45
N ASP A 891 -71.28 29.12 5.39
CA ASP A 891 -72.19 28.16 6.04
C ASP A 891 -72.50 26.98 5.12
N ILE A 892 -71.94 25.80 5.44
CA ILE A 892 -72.13 24.55 4.69
C ILE A 892 -73.61 24.13 4.64
N PHE A 893 -74.41 24.50 5.66
CA PHE A 893 -75.84 24.14 5.69
C PHE A 893 -76.66 24.90 4.65
N SER A 894 -76.14 26.01 4.09
CA SER A 894 -76.77 26.74 2.98
C SER A 894 -76.85 25.95 1.67
N LEU A 895 -76.01 24.91 1.52
CA LEU A 895 -76.06 23.98 0.39
C LEU A 895 -77.24 23.00 0.50
N VAL A 896 -77.76 22.75 1.71
CA VAL A 896 -78.86 21.79 1.95
C VAL A 896 -80.22 22.44 1.67
N PRO A 897 -81.00 21.95 0.69
CA PRO A 897 -82.32 22.51 0.41
C PRO A 897 -83.30 22.22 1.54
N GLU A 898 -84.12 23.20 1.91
CA GLU A 898 -85.13 23.11 3.00
C GLU A 898 -86.29 22.15 2.68
N GLY A 899 -86.46 21.76 1.40
CA GLY A 899 -87.48 20.81 0.93
C GLY A 899 -87.08 20.11 -0.37
N ILE A 900 -87.71 18.96 -0.67
CA ILE A 900 -87.34 18.08 -1.80
C ILE A 900 -87.73 18.67 -3.17
N ASP A 901 -88.70 19.60 -3.23
CA ASP A 901 -89.29 20.06 -4.50
C ASP A 901 -88.83 21.45 -4.98
N ASP A 902 -88.06 22.23 -4.18
CA ASP A 902 -87.98 23.67 -4.47
C ASP A 902 -86.76 24.17 -5.28
N LYS A 903 -85.63 23.44 -5.41
CA LYS A 903 -84.50 23.87 -6.29
C LYS A 903 -83.67 22.68 -6.82
N SER A 904 -84.01 22.16 -8.01
CA SER A 904 -83.24 21.10 -8.69
C SER A 904 -81.75 21.41 -8.86
N MET A 905 -81.38 22.69 -9.00
CA MET A 905 -80.00 23.15 -9.10
C MET A 905 -79.22 23.03 -7.77
N LYS A 906 -79.85 23.25 -6.60
CA LYS A 906 -79.20 23.10 -5.29
C LYS A 906 -78.90 21.63 -4.98
N GLN A 907 -79.80 20.72 -5.36
CA GLN A 907 -79.58 19.28 -5.23
C GLN A 907 -78.41 18.81 -6.11
N LEU A 908 -78.31 19.32 -7.34
CA LEU A 908 -77.18 19.04 -8.23
C LEU A 908 -75.85 19.59 -7.69
N GLN A 909 -75.87 20.77 -7.06
CA GLN A 909 -74.69 21.37 -6.41
C GLN A 909 -74.16 20.51 -5.26
N ILE A 910 -75.03 20.01 -4.36
CA ILE A 910 -74.60 19.11 -3.28
C ILE A 910 -73.96 17.84 -3.83
N LEU A 911 -74.60 17.21 -4.82
CA LEU A 911 -74.08 15.98 -5.41
C LEU A 911 -72.72 16.22 -6.09
N PHE A 912 -72.55 17.39 -6.72
CA PHE A 912 -71.29 17.81 -7.33
C PHE A 912 -70.18 18.05 -6.30
N VAL A 913 -70.47 18.77 -5.21
CA VAL A 913 -69.54 19.00 -4.09
C VAL A 913 -69.15 17.68 -3.41
N MET A 914 -70.12 16.79 -3.17
CA MET A 914 -69.88 15.46 -2.61
C MET A 914 -69.05 14.57 -3.53
N ALA A 915 -69.30 14.62 -4.85
CA ALA A 915 -68.51 13.88 -5.83
C ALA A 915 -67.05 14.35 -5.86
N PHE A 916 -66.82 15.67 -5.75
CA PHE A 916 -65.47 16.22 -5.64
C PHE A 916 -64.79 15.79 -4.34
N PHE A 917 -65.48 15.90 -3.21
CA PHE A 917 -64.94 15.47 -1.91
C PHE A 917 -64.54 13.99 -1.90
N ILE A 918 -65.37 13.10 -2.47
CA ILE A 918 -65.05 11.68 -2.55
C ILE A 918 -63.84 11.44 -3.48
N LEU A 919 -63.85 12.01 -4.68
CA LEU A 919 -62.81 11.74 -5.67
C LEU A 919 -61.46 12.37 -5.30
N TRP A 920 -61.45 13.67 -5.02
CA TRP A 920 -60.21 14.39 -4.70
C TRP A 920 -59.82 14.25 -3.23
N GLY A 921 -60.72 14.61 -2.32
CA GLY A 921 -60.44 14.68 -0.87
C GLY A 921 -60.23 13.31 -0.23
N PHE A 922 -61.10 12.35 -0.54
CA PHE A 922 -61.04 11.02 0.08
C PHE A 922 -60.16 10.02 -0.68
N VAL A 923 -60.21 9.98 -2.01
CA VAL A 923 -59.44 9.01 -2.79
C VAL A 923 -58.05 9.54 -3.14
N LEU A 924 -57.94 10.59 -3.96
CA LEU A 924 -56.65 11.02 -4.52
C LEU A 924 -55.69 11.61 -3.47
N SER A 925 -56.18 12.38 -2.49
CA SER A 925 -55.34 12.93 -1.41
C SER A 925 -54.78 11.85 -0.47
N ASN A 926 -55.58 10.81 -0.17
CA ASN A 926 -55.11 9.68 0.63
C ASN A 926 -54.12 8.80 -0.13
N ILE A 927 -54.26 8.66 -1.46
CA ILE A 927 -53.25 7.98 -2.31
C ILE A 927 -51.93 8.73 -2.26
N PHE A 928 -51.94 10.07 -2.37
CA PHE A 928 -50.73 10.89 -2.27
C PHE A 928 -49.99 10.66 -0.94
N THR A 929 -50.71 10.68 0.18
CA THR A 929 -50.13 10.41 1.51
C THR A 929 -49.63 8.97 1.63
N GLY A 930 -50.38 8.00 1.08
CA GLY A 930 -50.00 6.58 1.05
C GLY A 930 -48.67 6.34 0.35
N LEU A 931 -48.46 6.93 -0.84
CA LEU A 931 -47.21 6.79 -1.60
C LEU A 931 -45.98 7.29 -0.83
N VAL A 932 -46.11 8.38 -0.07
CA VAL A 932 -45.03 8.89 0.78
C VAL A 932 -44.74 7.95 1.94
N VAL A 933 -45.79 7.42 2.60
CA VAL A 933 -45.65 6.45 3.70
C VAL A 933 -44.99 5.16 3.21
N ASP A 934 -45.36 4.67 2.03
CA ASP A 934 -44.77 3.47 1.43
C ASP A 934 -43.27 3.65 1.14
N ALA A 935 -42.85 4.83 0.67
CA ALA A 935 -41.43 5.11 0.47
C ALA A 935 -40.63 5.12 1.78
N PHE A 936 -41.17 5.68 2.86
CA PHE A 936 -40.53 5.59 4.19
C PHE A 936 -40.55 4.16 4.75
N ALA A 937 -41.60 3.38 4.48
CA ALA A 937 -41.65 1.96 4.84
C ALA A 937 -40.56 1.16 4.11
N ALA A 938 -40.36 1.40 2.81
CA ALA A 938 -39.32 0.75 2.02
C ALA A 938 -37.91 1.05 2.54
N ILE A 939 -37.60 2.32 2.87
CA ILE A 939 -36.29 2.69 3.45
C ILE A 939 -36.05 1.97 4.77
N ARG A 940 -37.07 1.89 5.65
CA ARG A 940 -36.94 1.19 6.93
C ARG A 940 -36.73 -0.31 6.75
N ALA A 941 -37.42 -0.93 5.79
CA ALA A 941 -37.23 -2.35 5.48
C ALA A 941 -35.81 -2.62 4.97
N GLU A 942 -35.27 -1.76 4.09
CA GLU A 942 -33.88 -1.85 3.61
C GLU A 942 -32.87 -1.71 4.77
N GLU A 943 -33.10 -0.76 5.68
CA GLU A 943 -32.21 -0.53 6.83
C GLU A 943 -32.26 -1.70 7.83
N GLU A 944 -33.45 -2.30 8.05
CA GLU A 944 -33.61 -3.51 8.87
C GLU A 944 -32.93 -4.72 8.23
N GLU A 945 -33.03 -4.90 6.91
CA GLU A 945 -32.34 -5.96 6.17
C GLU A 945 -30.80 -5.82 6.29
N ILE A 946 -30.28 -4.61 6.08
CA ILE A 946 -28.85 -4.31 6.24
C ILE A 946 -28.38 -4.58 7.67
N SER A 947 -29.16 -4.14 8.67
CA SER A 947 -28.86 -4.35 10.08
C SER A 947 -28.87 -5.83 10.45
N SER A 948 -29.86 -6.58 9.97
CA SER A 948 -29.95 -8.04 10.15
C SER A 948 -28.76 -8.77 9.51
N ASP A 949 -28.39 -8.44 8.27
CA ASP A 949 -27.22 -9.03 7.60
C ASP A 949 -25.92 -8.73 8.35
N ASN A 950 -25.73 -7.50 8.86
CA ASN A 950 -24.55 -7.13 9.64
C ASN A 950 -24.39 -7.94 10.95
N THR A 951 -25.49 -8.47 11.50
CA THR A 951 -25.47 -9.31 12.73
C THR A 951 -25.44 -10.80 12.46
N THR A 952 -25.81 -11.23 11.24
CA THR A 952 -25.95 -12.64 10.86
C THR A 952 -24.87 -13.12 9.90
N ARG A 953 -24.21 -12.23 9.15
CA ARG A 953 -23.14 -12.57 8.20
C ARG A 953 -21.93 -11.65 8.34
N CYS A 954 -20.75 -12.20 8.12
CA CYS A 954 -19.52 -11.41 8.11
C CYS A 954 -19.46 -10.49 6.87
N LEU A 955 -19.08 -9.22 7.04
CA LEU A 955 -18.98 -8.24 5.94
C LEU A 955 -17.88 -8.59 4.93
N VAL A 956 -16.78 -9.19 5.40
CA VAL A 956 -15.58 -9.47 4.59
C VAL A 956 -15.71 -10.81 3.86
N CYS A 957 -15.91 -11.92 4.59
CA CYS A 957 -15.98 -13.26 3.97
C CYS A 957 -17.39 -13.69 3.55
N SER A 958 -18.44 -12.96 3.95
CA SER A 958 -19.84 -13.34 3.66
C SER A 958 -20.29 -14.69 4.24
N LEU A 959 -19.53 -15.27 5.19
CA LEU A 959 -19.94 -16.47 5.92
C LEU A 959 -20.97 -16.15 7.01
N GLU A 960 -21.86 -17.09 7.26
CA GLU A 960 -22.94 -16.95 8.24
C GLU A 960 -22.45 -17.18 9.68
N ARG A 961 -23.07 -16.47 10.62
CA ARG A 961 -22.81 -16.58 12.06
C ARG A 961 -22.95 -18.02 12.57
N PHE A 962 -23.93 -18.76 12.05
CA PHE A 962 -24.15 -20.15 12.43
C PHE A 962 -22.93 -21.04 12.19
N GLU A 963 -22.15 -20.80 11.14
CA GLU A 963 -20.93 -21.58 10.86
C GLU A 963 -19.85 -21.37 11.94
N PHE A 964 -19.77 -20.16 12.50
CA PHE A 964 -18.82 -19.86 13.58
C PHE A 964 -19.31 -20.32 14.94
N ASP A 965 -20.61 -20.20 15.22
CA ASP A 965 -21.20 -20.62 16.50
C ASP A 965 -21.16 -22.16 16.68
N LYS A 966 -20.93 -22.95 15.63
CA LYS A 966 -20.57 -24.38 15.73
C LYS A 966 -19.23 -24.62 16.42
N ASN A 967 -18.30 -23.65 16.36
CA ASN A 967 -16.96 -23.80 16.89
C ASN A 967 -16.91 -23.37 18.37
N PRO A 968 -16.55 -24.27 19.31
CA PRO A 968 -16.49 -23.94 20.73
C PRO A 968 -15.35 -22.96 21.09
N ARG A 969 -14.37 -22.75 20.20
CA ARG A 969 -13.17 -21.93 20.47
C ARG A 969 -13.25 -20.49 19.95
N MET A 970 -14.13 -20.21 18.99
CA MET A 970 -14.19 -18.92 18.31
C MET A 970 -15.64 -18.52 18.06
N SER A 971 -16.07 -17.40 18.66
CA SER A 971 -17.40 -16.85 18.42
C SER A 971 -17.42 -15.94 17.19
N PHE A 972 -18.59 -15.73 16.60
CA PHE A 972 -18.78 -14.76 15.51
C PHE A 972 -18.29 -13.34 15.89
N GLU A 973 -18.52 -12.91 17.13
CA GLU A 973 -18.08 -11.59 17.60
C GLU A 973 -16.55 -11.49 17.66
N THR A 974 -15.88 -12.56 18.09
CA THR A 974 -14.42 -12.62 18.10
C THR A 974 -13.87 -12.61 16.68
N HIS A 975 -14.51 -13.32 15.75
CA HIS A 975 -14.14 -13.35 14.33
C HIS A 975 -14.18 -11.96 13.69
N ILE A 976 -15.29 -11.22 13.81
CA ILE A 976 -15.42 -9.88 13.19
C ILE A 976 -14.50 -8.82 13.82
N ARG A 977 -14.10 -8.98 15.10
CA ARG A 977 -13.20 -8.04 15.78
C ARG A 977 -11.72 -8.33 15.52
N SER A 978 -11.33 -9.60 15.51
CA SER A 978 -9.90 -10.00 15.54
C SER A 978 -9.38 -10.65 14.26
N GLU A 979 -10.27 -11.17 13.40
CA GLU A 979 -9.91 -11.78 12.13
C GLU A 979 -10.35 -10.89 10.97
N HIS A 980 -11.65 -10.57 10.89
CA HIS A 980 -12.26 -9.91 9.74
C HIS A 980 -12.81 -8.51 10.09
N SER A 981 -11.99 -7.70 10.75
CA SER A 981 -12.31 -6.28 10.99
C SER A 981 -12.21 -5.48 9.68
N PRO A 982 -13.31 -4.89 9.16
CA PRO A 982 -13.27 -4.13 7.91
C PRO A 982 -12.31 -2.93 7.95
N LEU A 983 -12.17 -2.34 9.14
CA LEU A 983 -11.27 -1.21 9.37
C LEU A 983 -9.80 -1.60 9.19
N SER A 984 -9.41 -2.80 9.62
CA SER A 984 -8.07 -3.33 9.44
C SER A 984 -7.69 -3.45 7.95
N TYR A 985 -8.64 -3.79 7.07
CA TYR A 985 -8.39 -3.80 5.62
C TYR A 985 -8.13 -2.39 5.07
N VAL A 986 -8.87 -1.37 5.52
CA VAL A 986 -8.61 0.04 5.14
C VAL A 986 -7.21 0.47 5.59
N TYR A 987 -6.82 0.14 6.83
CA TYR A 987 -5.49 0.44 7.36
C TYR A 987 -4.38 -0.31 6.62
N TYR A 988 -4.62 -1.56 6.22
CA TYR A 988 -3.67 -2.31 5.41
C TYR A 988 -3.47 -1.67 4.04
N LEU A 989 -4.53 -1.21 3.38
CA LEU A 989 -4.42 -0.48 2.12
C LEU A 989 -3.64 0.84 2.29
N HIS A 990 -3.82 1.54 3.42
CA HIS A 990 -3.04 2.75 3.74
C HIS A 990 -1.56 2.43 3.94
N TYR A 991 -1.27 1.39 4.72
CA TYR A 991 0.09 0.85 4.90
C TYR A 991 0.73 0.54 3.55
N LEU A 992 0.06 -0.24 2.68
CA LEU A 992 0.57 -0.64 1.37
C LEU A 992 0.84 0.56 0.45
N ARG A 993 0.03 1.64 0.54
CA ARG A 993 0.25 2.88 -0.21
C ARG A 993 1.43 3.70 0.29
N LYS A 994 1.79 3.60 1.58
CA LYS A 994 2.94 4.30 2.17
C LYS A 994 4.25 3.55 1.99
N THR A 995 4.19 2.23 2.02
CA THR A 995 5.36 1.36 1.85
C THR A 995 5.91 1.49 0.41
N PRO A 996 7.22 1.72 0.22
CA PRO A 996 7.82 1.73 -1.11
C PRO A 996 7.77 0.32 -1.73
N SER A 997 7.66 0.25 -3.06
CA SER A 997 7.54 -1.04 -3.77
C SER A 997 8.74 -1.97 -3.62
N THR A 998 9.90 -1.45 -3.20
CA THR A 998 11.11 -2.22 -2.91
C THR A 998 11.05 -2.95 -1.57
N GLU A 999 10.16 -2.55 -0.66
CA GLU A 999 9.97 -3.15 0.68
C GLU A 999 8.71 -4.03 0.75
N TYR A 1000 8.02 -4.22 -0.38
CA TYR A 1000 6.85 -5.10 -0.42
C TYR A 1000 7.27 -6.54 -0.14
N LYS A 1001 6.49 -7.20 0.69
CA LYS A 1001 6.55 -8.67 0.84
C LYS A 1001 5.91 -9.33 -0.38
N GLY A 1002 6.03 -10.65 -0.49
CA GLY A 1002 5.47 -11.43 -1.60
C GLY A 1002 3.97 -11.24 -1.76
N TYR A 1003 3.21 -11.33 -0.67
CA TYR A 1003 1.77 -11.09 -0.69
C TYR A 1003 1.41 -9.62 -0.92
N ASP A 1004 2.22 -8.66 -0.44
CA ASP A 1004 2.01 -7.22 -0.69
C ASP A 1004 2.12 -6.92 -2.18
N THR A 1005 3.15 -7.49 -2.83
CA THR A 1005 3.35 -7.37 -4.28
C THR A 1005 2.17 -7.98 -5.06
N PHE A 1006 1.66 -9.13 -4.63
CA PHE A 1006 0.49 -9.76 -5.23
C PHE A 1006 -0.76 -8.88 -5.12
N ILE A 1007 -1.07 -8.37 -3.93
CA ILE A 1007 -2.24 -7.49 -3.70
C ILE A 1007 -2.08 -6.19 -4.48
N HIS A 1008 -0.88 -5.61 -4.48
CA HIS A 1008 -0.58 -4.40 -5.23
C HIS A 1008 -0.77 -4.56 -6.75
N GLN A 1009 -0.50 -5.75 -7.29
CA GLN A 1009 -0.77 -6.09 -8.69
C GLN A 1009 -2.26 -6.32 -8.93
N ALA A 1010 -2.96 -7.02 -8.02
CA ALA A 1010 -4.40 -7.25 -8.12
C ALA A 1010 -5.19 -5.92 -8.15
N LEU A 1011 -4.85 -4.98 -7.26
CA LEU A 1011 -5.46 -3.65 -7.20
C LEU A 1011 -5.24 -2.81 -8.48
N GLN A 1012 -4.26 -3.15 -9.33
CA GLN A 1012 -3.99 -2.45 -10.60
C GLN A 1012 -4.77 -3.01 -11.79
N GLN A 1013 -5.45 -4.14 -11.64
CA GLN A 1013 -6.18 -4.74 -12.74
C GLN A 1013 -7.38 -3.89 -13.15
N SER A 1014 -7.76 -3.94 -14.44
CA SER A 1014 -8.88 -3.17 -14.97
C SER A 1014 -10.25 -3.76 -14.60
N SER A 1015 -10.32 -5.09 -14.46
CA SER A 1015 -11.54 -5.79 -14.05
C SER A 1015 -11.81 -5.57 -12.57
N LYS A 1016 -13.06 -5.23 -12.20
CA LYS A 1016 -13.48 -5.10 -10.80
C LYS A 1016 -13.36 -6.41 -10.02
N VAL A 1017 -13.58 -7.55 -10.67
CA VAL A 1017 -13.49 -8.88 -10.06
C VAL A 1017 -12.06 -9.21 -9.70
N ASP A 1018 -11.11 -8.91 -10.59
CA ASP A 1018 -9.72 -9.30 -10.36
C ASP A 1018 -9.09 -8.48 -9.20
N ARG A 1019 -9.59 -7.26 -8.96
CA ARG A 1019 -9.19 -6.40 -7.83
C ARG A 1019 -9.51 -6.97 -6.45
N VAL A 1020 -10.46 -7.90 -6.33
CA VAL A 1020 -10.92 -8.46 -5.03
C VAL A 1020 -10.48 -9.91 -4.80
N VAL A 1021 -9.71 -10.51 -5.71
CA VAL A 1021 -9.29 -11.93 -5.64
C VAL A 1021 -8.51 -12.26 -4.36
N TRP A 1022 -7.87 -11.27 -3.75
CA TRP A 1022 -7.09 -11.43 -2.53
C TRP A 1022 -7.93 -11.40 -1.24
N LEU A 1023 -9.19 -10.96 -1.30
CA LEU A 1023 -10.09 -10.95 -0.13
C LEU A 1023 -10.54 -12.39 0.20
N PRO A 1024 -10.77 -12.72 1.48
CA PRO A 1024 -11.19 -14.05 1.91
C PRO A 1024 -12.68 -14.31 1.64
N ILE A 1025 -13.09 -14.23 0.37
CA ILE A 1025 -14.50 -14.39 -0.03
C ILE A 1025 -14.93 -15.85 0.21
N SER A 1026 -15.99 -16.04 0.98
CA SER A 1026 -16.58 -17.34 1.32
C SER A 1026 -15.63 -18.32 2.02
N ARG A 1027 -14.53 -17.84 2.60
CA ARG A 1027 -13.55 -18.66 3.33
C ARG A 1027 -13.07 -17.93 4.58
N SER A 1028 -12.66 -18.67 5.59
CA SER A 1028 -11.95 -18.12 6.76
C SER A 1028 -11.02 -19.18 7.32
N ILE A 1029 -9.91 -18.75 7.95
CA ILE A 1029 -8.92 -19.68 8.49
C ILE A 1029 -9.55 -20.59 9.55
N THR A 1030 -10.43 -20.02 10.37
CA THR A 1030 -11.15 -20.73 11.43
C THR A 1030 -12.05 -21.85 10.90
N ILE A 1031 -12.78 -21.61 9.80
CA ILE A 1031 -13.70 -22.61 9.24
C ILE A 1031 -12.95 -23.68 8.44
N ASP A 1032 -11.95 -23.31 7.64
CA ASP A 1032 -11.14 -24.27 6.89
C ASP A 1032 -10.48 -25.29 7.85
N LYS A 1033 -9.97 -24.83 9.00
CA LYS A 1033 -9.40 -25.71 10.04
C LYS A 1033 -10.42 -26.61 10.72
N LEU A 1034 -11.63 -26.10 10.98
CA LEU A 1034 -12.70 -26.92 11.54
C LEU A 1034 -13.05 -28.06 10.56
N GLY A 1035 -13.14 -27.76 9.26
CA GLY A 1035 -13.36 -28.76 8.21
C GLY A 1035 -12.25 -29.82 8.16
N GLU A 1036 -10.99 -29.40 8.24
CA GLU A 1036 -9.83 -30.32 8.31
C GLU A 1036 -9.91 -31.23 9.55
N SER A 1037 -10.23 -30.68 10.74
CA SER A 1037 -10.36 -31.49 11.95
C SER A 1037 -11.46 -32.55 11.87
N HIS A 1038 -12.63 -32.20 11.32
CA HIS A 1038 -13.72 -33.16 11.13
C HIS A 1038 -13.37 -34.26 10.12
N ASN A 1039 -12.70 -33.90 9.02
CA ASN A 1039 -12.26 -34.87 8.02
C ASN A 1039 -11.25 -35.87 8.61
N LEU A 1040 -10.32 -35.40 9.44
CA LEU A 1040 -9.34 -36.24 10.13
C LEU A 1040 -10.00 -37.15 11.19
N GLU A 1041 -10.98 -36.64 11.93
CA GLU A 1041 -11.77 -37.45 12.87
C GLU A 1041 -12.50 -38.59 12.14
N GLU A 1042 -13.20 -38.30 11.04
CA GLU A 1042 -13.84 -39.33 10.22
C GLU A 1042 -12.85 -40.36 9.65
N GLU A 1043 -11.67 -39.93 9.22
CA GLU A 1043 -10.65 -40.83 8.68
C GLU A 1043 -10.04 -41.72 9.78
N SER A 1044 -9.86 -41.17 10.98
CA SER A 1044 -9.40 -41.91 12.16
C SER A 1044 -10.42 -42.95 12.63
N GLU A 1045 -11.72 -42.63 12.60
CA GLU A 1045 -12.79 -43.59 12.90
C GLU A 1045 -12.79 -44.76 11.90
N LYS A 1046 -12.66 -44.46 10.61
CA LYS A 1046 -12.55 -45.49 9.55
C LYS A 1046 -11.31 -46.38 9.74
N GLN A 1047 -10.18 -45.80 10.13
CA GLN A 1047 -8.97 -46.58 10.46
C GLN A 1047 -9.14 -47.45 11.70
N MET A 1048 -9.81 -46.94 12.75
CA MET A 1048 -10.08 -47.70 13.97
C MET A 1048 -11.04 -48.87 13.73
N ASP A 1049 -12.07 -48.67 12.91
CA ASP A 1049 -12.96 -49.74 12.46
C ASP A 1049 -12.21 -50.83 11.69
N LEU A 1050 -11.29 -50.42 10.81
CA LEU A 1050 -10.45 -51.36 10.06
C LEU A 1050 -9.52 -52.15 10.99
N LEU A 1051 -8.89 -51.50 11.98
CA LEU A 1051 -8.06 -52.15 12.99
C LEU A 1051 -8.86 -53.13 13.86
N GLN A 1052 -10.09 -52.75 14.23
CA GLN A 1052 -10.99 -53.60 14.99
C GLN A 1052 -11.38 -54.84 14.17
N TYR A 1053 -11.69 -54.67 12.88
CA TYR A 1053 -11.96 -55.77 11.95
C TYR A 1053 -10.76 -56.71 11.80
N LEU A 1054 -9.56 -56.17 11.62
CA LEU A 1054 -8.31 -56.94 11.54
C LEU A 1054 -8.04 -57.74 12.83
N ARG A 1055 -8.30 -57.15 14.00
CA ARG A 1055 -8.14 -57.82 15.30
C ARG A 1055 -9.09 -59.00 15.45
N VAL A 1056 -10.35 -58.87 15.04
CA VAL A 1056 -11.32 -59.97 15.03
C VAL A 1056 -10.89 -61.08 14.07
N MET A 1057 -10.38 -60.72 12.89
CA MET A 1057 -9.87 -61.69 11.92
C MET A 1057 -8.65 -62.46 12.45
N LEU A 1058 -7.72 -61.78 13.12
CA LEU A 1058 -6.56 -62.41 13.77
C LEU A 1058 -6.98 -63.39 14.87
N GLN A 1059 -7.93 -63.00 15.73
CA GLN A 1059 -8.49 -63.91 16.75
C GLN A 1059 -9.21 -65.13 16.13
N GLN A 1060 -9.79 -64.98 14.94
CA GLN A 1060 -10.35 -66.12 14.21
C GLN A 1060 -9.25 -67.01 13.63
N MET A 1061 -8.17 -66.43 13.09
CA MET A 1061 -7.01 -67.20 12.62
C MET A 1061 -6.33 -67.96 13.74
N GLU A 1062 -6.10 -67.33 14.90
CA GLU A 1062 -5.52 -68.00 16.09
C GLU A 1062 -6.38 -69.19 16.54
N ARG A 1063 -7.71 -69.02 16.58
CA ARG A 1063 -8.64 -70.12 16.88
C ARG A 1063 -8.56 -71.26 15.85
N ARG A 1064 -8.39 -70.94 14.57
CA ARG A 1064 -8.21 -71.95 13.51
C ARG A 1064 -6.87 -72.67 13.65
N ILE A 1065 -5.80 -71.96 13.97
CA ILE A 1065 -4.47 -72.55 14.21
C ILE A 1065 -4.53 -73.50 15.41
N ALA A 1066 -5.10 -73.06 16.54
CA ALA A 1066 -5.28 -73.91 17.72
C ALA A 1066 -6.13 -75.16 17.43
N SER A 1067 -7.18 -75.01 16.59
CA SER A 1067 -7.98 -76.15 16.15
C SER A 1067 -7.18 -77.14 15.30
N VAL A 1068 -6.32 -76.64 14.39
CA VAL A 1068 -5.44 -77.48 13.56
C VAL A 1068 -4.38 -78.18 14.42
N GLU A 1069 -3.76 -77.49 15.38
CA GLU A 1069 -2.80 -78.10 16.32
C GLU A 1069 -3.45 -79.22 17.16
N SER A 1070 -4.70 -79.03 17.58
CA SER A 1070 -5.47 -80.06 18.27
C SER A 1070 -5.76 -81.27 17.36
N GLN A 1071 -6.11 -81.04 16.09
CA GLN A 1071 -6.32 -82.12 15.12
C GLN A 1071 -5.02 -82.89 14.81
N VAL A 1072 -3.90 -82.17 14.68
CA VAL A 1072 -2.57 -82.77 14.44
C VAL A 1072 -2.12 -83.60 15.65
N SER A 1073 -2.24 -83.07 16.87
CA SER A 1073 -1.89 -83.81 18.09
C SER A 1073 -2.77 -85.06 18.30
N ALA A 1074 -4.06 -84.98 17.99
CA ALA A 1074 -4.96 -86.14 17.99
C ALA A 1074 -4.58 -87.19 16.92
N ALA A 1075 -4.16 -86.75 15.73
CA ALA A 1075 -3.69 -87.64 14.67
C ALA A 1075 -2.36 -88.34 15.04
N VAL A 1076 -1.44 -87.62 15.70
CA VAL A 1076 -0.19 -88.18 16.22
C VAL A 1076 -0.46 -89.21 17.32
N SER A 1077 -1.38 -88.93 18.25
CA SER A 1077 -1.80 -89.88 19.28
C SER A 1077 -2.42 -91.16 18.69
N LYS A 1078 -3.27 -91.03 17.67
CA LYS A 1078 -3.83 -92.21 16.96
C LYS A 1078 -2.77 -93.06 16.25
N ARG A 1079 -1.66 -92.46 15.81
CA ARG A 1079 -0.53 -93.20 15.22
C ARG A 1079 0.28 -93.95 16.29
N GLY A 1080 0.48 -93.35 17.46
CA GLY A 1080 1.19 -93.99 18.57
C GLY A 1080 0.49 -95.23 19.16
N VAL A 1081 -0.83 -95.37 18.98
CA VAL A 1081 -1.60 -96.56 19.41
C VAL A 1081 -1.62 -97.67 18.35
N ALA A 1082 -1.20 -97.40 17.12
CA ALA A 1082 -1.06 -98.41 16.07
C ALA A 1082 0.34 -99.09 16.06
N ASP A 1083 1.31 -98.53 16.78
CA ASP A 1083 2.68 -99.05 16.95
C ASP A 1083 2.90 -99.79 18.29
N SER A 1084 1.82 -100.11 19.01
CA SER A 1084 1.78 -101.05 20.16
C SER A 1084 0.88 -102.22 19.83
#